data_AF-A0A1R1JQ56-F1
#
_entry.id   AF-A0A1R1JQ56-F1
#
_cell.length_a   1.000
_cell.length_b   1.000
_cell.length_c   1.000
_cell.angle_alpha   90.00
_cell.angle_beta   90.00
_cell.angle_gamma   90.00
#
_symmetry.space_group_name_H-M   'P 1'
#
loop_
_entity.id
_entity.type
_entity.pdbx_description
1 polymer ?
#
loop_
_entity_poly.entity_id
_entity_poly.type
_entity_poly.pdbx_seq_one_letter_code
_entity_poly.pdbx_strand_id
1 'polypeptide(L)'
;MKKSVAITLAVVIVGAGSWVGATWYTGKRIEESTQRRLAEANEKLAKLTPLFGLRIDQIKYERSLFSTQARYGVSFVKNDKTPEDMPAGMIEFDTTIEHGPFPKSALARGAIAPKLAFVHAELAKTDNVKPVFELTKDVPPLVSDAVVSFGGHTASTARIAPVKVTHDGNSVDFSGMEITGTFDRGLQAITANAKTETLAVDGTKGSDPIKMVLSGLSMDVDSRMGKFGLSVGDSGVKIKRTEVVKPDVDVKVVLDNFGYTVKLAEDDKNINIQAAYQTGDLNVNDVVLGNGQAVIKLAKLDGAAVKQLSDTYNQLIRQYMVDVRDEGLNDEQFQVLLDNAGKLLAGNPSFSIDPISWKTPKGESKLTFVLDLANPPDVKNLTPQEIVVKAIKQIDATLVISKPMVQDLMVQYAIKKDGMAADKAAAEAADNIRSMAGMAEMFNVGKNEGDNIVGKFHFADGMGDLNGKKIPADELFSGLLGATGMDGDTMDDEDEAEPAVGATAMDDDMAATSNADVVNEFDVDMVVGMLDDMGYTTRKTDGDEGPVLVLDAGSTGATDLRLEFLCNDFSEKCYDLVATATYGGKKPATLKAINAWNQQYRWTRAYLDDKNQAVLQMDMNAEGGIGKKNLQILLNTYFSITEEFATAMSAAPARK
;
A
#
# COMPACT_ATOMS: atom_id res chain seq x y z
N MET A 1 75.00 2.33 -14.88
CA MET A 1 74.17 3.21 -14.00
C MET A 1 73.55 4.40 -14.74
N LYS A 2 74.24 5.14 -15.64
CA LYS A 2 73.62 6.30 -16.35
C LYS A 2 72.55 5.95 -17.40
N LYS A 3 72.70 4.83 -18.13
CA LYS A 3 71.72 4.39 -19.14
C LYS A 3 70.44 3.80 -18.53
N SER A 4 70.54 3.07 -17.41
CA SER A 4 69.38 2.52 -16.71
C SER A 4 68.55 3.62 -16.06
N VAL A 5 69.18 4.62 -15.42
CA VAL A 5 68.48 5.79 -14.87
C VAL A 5 67.82 6.62 -15.98
N ALA A 6 68.47 6.82 -17.14
CA ALA A 6 67.87 7.53 -18.26
C ALA A 6 66.70 6.77 -18.92
N ILE A 7 66.77 5.44 -19.02
CA ILE A 7 65.68 4.59 -19.52
C ILE A 7 64.53 4.56 -18.52
N THR A 8 64.78 4.45 -17.22
CA THR A 8 63.74 4.52 -16.18
C THR A 8 63.10 5.91 -16.14
N LEU A 9 63.87 7.00 -16.25
CA LEU A 9 63.31 8.36 -16.35
C LEU A 9 62.48 8.55 -17.62
N ALA A 10 62.96 8.06 -18.77
CA ALA A 10 62.25 8.15 -20.03
C ALA A 10 60.96 7.32 -20.02
N VAL A 11 60.96 6.12 -19.42
CA VAL A 11 59.76 5.28 -19.23
C VAL A 11 58.78 5.94 -18.25
N VAL A 12 59.27 6.59 -17.18
CA VAL A 12 58.43 7.35 -16.25
C VAL A 12 57.85 8.60 -16.90
N ILE A 13 58.60 9.32 -17.73
CA ILE A 13 58.14 10.52 -18.44
C ILE A 13 57.16 10.14 -19.56
N VAL A 14 57.42 9.10 -20.34
CA VAL A 14 56.51 8.57 -21.36
C VAL A 14 55.26 7.99 -20.71
N GLY A 15 55.40 7.27 -19.59
CA GLY A 15 54.29 6.78 -18.79
C GLY A 15 53.43 7.90 -18.21
N ALA A 16 54.06 8.95 -17.66
CA ALA A 16 53.37 10.13 -17.13
C ALA A 16 52.71 10.96 -18.24
N GLY A 17 53.38 11.18 -19.38
CA GLY A 17 52.82 11.88 -20.54
C GLY A 17 51.67 11.12 -21.19
N SER A 18 51.79 9.79 -21.30
CA SER A 18 50.71 8.92 -21.79
C SER A 18 49.54 8.87 -20.81
N TRP A 19 49.80 8.87 -19.50
CA TRP A 19 48.76 8.97 -18.47
C TRP A 19 48.03 10.31 -18.53
N VAL A 20 48.74 11.43 -18.61
CA VAL A 20 48.16 12.78 -18.74
C VAL A 20 47.33 12.91 -20.03
N GLY A 21 47.85 12.44 -21.16
CA GLY A 21 47.14 12.44 -22.44
C GLY A 21 45.89 11.56 -22.43
N ALA A 22 45.99 10.34 -21.87
CA ALA A 22 44.85 9.46 -21.68
C ALA A 22 43.80 10.07 -20.75
N THR A 23 44.23 10.79 -19.71
CA THR A 23 43.36 11.45 -18.72
C THR A 23 42.62 12.65 -19.28
N TRP A 24 43.28 13.44 -20.12
CA TRP A 24 42.62 14.47 -20.88
C TRP A 24 41.61 13.89 -21.89
N TYR A 25 41.99 12.82 -22.59
CA TYR A 25 41.14 12.17 -23.59
C TYR A 25 39.89 11.52 -22.98
N THR A 26 40.02 10.84 -21.83
CA THR A 26 38.87 10.29 -21.10
C THR A 26 37.95 11.41 -20.62
N GLY A 27 38.49 12.49 -20.04
CA GLY A 27 37.72 13.66 -19.63
C GLY A 27 36.96 14.30 -20.79
N LYS A 28 37.61 14.48 -21.95
CA LYS A 28 36.98 15.01 -23.16
C LYS A 28 35.87 14.08 -23.69
N ARG A 29 36.09 12.77 -23.68
CA ARG A 29 35.08 11.78 -24.12
C ARG A 29 33.88 11.73 -23.18
N ILE A 30 34.10 11.93 -21.87
CA ILE A 30 33.02 12.08 -20.89
C ILE A 30 32.21 13.32 -21.28
N GLU A 31 32.84 14.50 -21.37
CA GLU A 31 32.23 15.77 -21.77
C GLU A 31 31.41 15.68 -23.06
N GLU A 32 31.99 15.16 -24.15
CA GLU A 32 31.31 14.99 -25.46
C GLU A 32 30.10 14.04 -25.39
N SER A 33 30.08 13.12 -24.42
CA SER A 33 28.98 12.16 -24.25
C SER A 33 27.97 12.54 -23.16
N THR A 34 28.30 13.48 -22.27
CA THR A 34 27.47 13.83 -21.10
C THR A 34 26.08 14.27 -21.51
N GLN A 35 25.97 15.20 -22.46
CA GLN A 35 24.66 15.73 -22.89
C GLN A 35 23.76 14.65 -23.49
N ARG A 36 24.33 13.80 -24.36
CA ARG A 36 23.58 12.66 -24.93
C ARG A 36 23.16 11.66 -23.85
N ARG A 37 24.07 11.31 -22.93
CA ARG A 37 23.77 10.38 -21.83
C ARG A 37 22.75 10.93 -20.85
N LEU A 38 22.80 12.23 -20.58
CA LEU A 38 21.81 12.91 -19.75
C LEU A 38 20.43 12.91 -20.41
N ALA A 39 20.38 13.12 -21.73
CA ALA A 39 19.14 12.99 -22.50
C ALA A 39 18.58 11.55 -22.46
N GLU A 40 19.42 10.54 -22.69
CA GLU A 40 19.04 9.12 -22.56
C GLU A 40 18.57 8.76 -21.15
N ALA A 41 19.24 9.29 -20.12
CA ALA A 41 18.86 9.10 -18.72
C ALA A 41 17.51 9.76 -18.42
N ASN A 42 17.28 10.99 -18.87
CA ASN A 42 16.00 11.69 -18.71
C ASN A 42 14.87 11.00 -19.47
N GLU A 43 15.11 10.45 -20.66
CA GLU A 43 14.10 9.67 -21.39
C GLU A 43 13.69 8.42 -20.61
N LYS A 44 14.66 7.69 -20.05
CA LYS A 44 14.39 6.53 -19.19
C LYS A 44 13.70 6.96 -17.89
N LEU A 45 14.15 8.04 -17.28
CA LEU A 45 13.60 8.56 -16.02
C LEU A 45 12.15 9.02 -16.19
N ALA A 46 11.82 9.65 -17.31
CA ALA A 46 10.44 10.01 -17.67
C ALA A 46 9.54 8.77 -17.83
N LYS A 47 10.06 7.66 -18.40
CA LYS A 47 9.33 6.38 -18.47
C LYS A 47 9.10 5.75 -17.09
N LEU A 48 10.01 5.96 -16.14
CA LEU A 48 9.96 5.42 -14.78
C LEU A 48 9.16 6.29 -13.80
N THR A 49 9.00 7.59 -14.07
CA THR A 49 8.31 8.55 -13.19
C THR A 49 7.14 9.25 -13.89
N PRO A 50 6.18 8.50 -14.47
CA PRO A 50 5.10 9.10 -15.26
C PRO A 50 4.17 10.04 -14.46
N LEU A 51 4.12 9.90 -13.12
CA LEU A 51 3.23 10.66 -12.23
C LEU A 51 3.70 12.09 -11.97
N PHE A 52 5.00 12.30 -11.76
CA PHE A 52 5.54 13.59 -11.35
C PHE A 52 6.70 14.08 -12.25
N GLY A 53 7.19 13.22 -13.14
CA GLY A 53 8.27 13.47 -14.08
C GLY A 53 9.54 13.97 -13.41
N LEU A 54 10.56 13.13 -13.26
CA LEU A 54 11.86 13.65 -12.85
C LEU A 54 12.69 14.06 -14.06
N ARG A 55 13.39 15.18 -13.93
CA ARG A 55 14.43 15.61 -14.85
C ARG A 55 15.71 15.92 -14.10
N ILE A 56 16.81 15.48 -14.69
CA ILE A 56 18.16 15.81 -14.27
C ILE A 56 18.69 16.87 -15.23
N ASP A 57 19.11 18.00 -14.67
CA ASP A 57 19.70 19.13 -15.37
C ASP A 57 21.18 19.27 -15.04
N GLN A 58 21.98 19.63 -16.02
CA GLN A 58 23.37 20.03 -15.80
C GLN A 58 23.42 21.55 -15.60
N ILE A 59 23.61 22.00 -14.36
CA ILE A 59 23.64 23.42 -13.99
C ILE A 59 25.02 24.00 -14.28
N LYS A 60 26.07 23.27 -13.91
CA LYS A 60 27.47 23.70 -14.04
C LYS A 60 28.34 22.54 -14.50
N TYR A 61 29.32 22.82 -15.35
CA TYR A 61 30.30 21.82 -15.80
C TYR A 61 31.63 22.48 -16.18
N GLU A 62 32.64 22.30 -15.34
CA GLU A 62 33.98 22.87 -15.50
C GLU A 62 35.01 21.74 -15.57
N ARG A 63 35.48 21.46 -16.79
CA ARG A 63 36.49 20.43 -17.03
C ARG A 63 37.90 20.96 -16.83
N SER A 64 38.66 20.27 -16.00
CA SER A 64 40.11 20.40 -15.86
C SER A 64 40.83 19.20 -16.50
N LEU A 65 42.14 19.13 -16.35
CA LEU A 65 42.95 18.05 -16.93
C LEU A 65 42.64 16.67 -16.31
N PHE A 66 42.65 16.58 -14.98
CA PHE A 66 42.49 15.32 -14.24
C PHE A 66 41.09 15.11 -13.67
N SER A 67 40.27 16.14 -13.65
CA SER A 67 38.94 16.08 -13.07
C SER A 67 37.99 17.07 -13.74
N THR A 68 36.70 16.87 -13.51
CA THR A 68 35.63 17.80 -13.82
C THR A 68 34.88 18.13 -12.55
N GLN A 69 34.60 19.42 -12.36
CA GLN A 69 33.65 19.89 -11.34
C GLN A 69 32.31 20.15 -12.02
N ALA A 70 31.27 19.44 -11.61
CA ALA A 70 29.94 19.56 -12.18
C ALA A 70 28.91 19.78 -11.07
N ARG A 71 27.79 20.39 -11.43
CA ARG A 71 26.62 20.50 -10.58
C ARG A 71 25.39 20.04 -11.34
N TYR A 72 24.66 19.09 -10.77
CA TYR A 72 23.44 18.56 -11.36
C TYR A 72 22.25 18.91 -10.49
N GLY A 73 21.15 19.32 -11.11
CA GLY A 73 19.87 19.57 -10.46
C GLY A 73 18.89 18.46 -10.75
N VAL A 74 18.19 17.96 -9.75
CA VAL A 74 17.04 17.08 -9.91
C VAL A 74 15.80 17.90 -9.61
N SER A 75 14.87 17.94 -10.55
CA SER A 75 13.63 18.70 -10.44
C SER A 75 12.45 17.87 -10.92
N PHE A 76 11.27 18.22 -10.39
CA PHE A 76 10.01 17.77 -10.94
C PHE A 76 9.73 18.52 -12.25
N VAL A 77 9.24 17.80 -13.25
CA VAL A 77 8.81 18.36 -14.52
C VAL A 77 7.36 18.79 -14.34
N LYS A 78 7.15 20.09 -14.15
CA LYS A 78 5.80 20.65 -14.21
C LYS A 78 5.24 20.46 -15.61
N ASN A 79 4.06 19.84 -15.69
CA ASN A 79 3.19 19.84 -16.87
C ASN A 79 1.86 20.52 -16.50
N ASP A 80 0.97 20.69 -17.48
CA ASP A 80 -0.33 21.36 -17.27
C ASP A 80 -1.27 20.61 -16.31
N LYS A 81 -0.84 19.46 -15.78
CA LYS A 81 -1.60 18.56 -14.90
C LYS A 81 -0.90 18.28 -13.56
N THR A 82 0.26 18.88 -13.30
CA THR A 82 0.95 18.73 -12.01
C THR A 82 0.12 19.39 -10.90
N PRO A 83 -0.09 18.76 -9.74
CA PRO A 83 -0.74 19.40 -8.59
C PRO A 83 -0.12 20.76 -8.29
N GLU A 84 -0.94 21.78 -8.06
CA GLU A 84 -0.46 23.15 -7.78
C GLU A 84 0.48 23.18 -6.56
N ASP A 85 0.24 22.27 -5.60
CA ASP A 85 0.97 22.13 -4.34
C ASP A 85 2.29 21.34 -4.46
N MET A 86 2.64 20.86 -5.66
CA MET A 86 3.90 20.14 -5.83
C MET A 86 5.06 21.08 -5.48
N PRO A 87 5.96 20.68 -4.55
CA PRO A 87 6.98 21.58 -4.01
C PRO A 87 7.83 22.14 -5.16
N ALA A 88 7.77 23.45 -5.33
CA ALA A 88 8.64 24.15 -6.25
C ALA A 88 10.07 24.05 -5.71
N GLY A 89 10.95 23.36 -6.44
CA GLY A 89 12.31 23.20 -5.98
C GLY A 89 13.14 22.31 -6.87
N MET A 90 14.44 22.62 -6.88
CA MET A 90 15.48 21.78 -7.45
C MET A 90 16.37 21.32 -6.31
N ILE A 91 16.66 20.03 -6.28
CA ILE A 91 17.64 19.43 -5.38
C ILE A 91 18.95 19.37 -6.17
N GLU A 92 19.98 20.08 -5.71
CA GLU A 92 21.26 20.18 -6.41
C GLU A 92 22.29 19.22 -5.81
N PHE A 93 23.19 18.70 -6.65
CA PHE A 93 24.28 17.82 -6.27
C PHE A 93 25.60 18.38 -6.82
N ASP A 94 26.55 18.61 -5.92
CA ASP A 94 27.94 18.92 -6.30
C ASP A 94 28.65 17.62 -6.63
N THR A 95 29.28 17.56 -7.81
CA THR A 95 29.87 16.34 -8.35
C THR A 95 31.30 16.58 -8.82
N THR A 96 32.25 15.84 -8.26
CA THR A 96 33.62 15.76 -8.77
C THR A 96 33.79 14.46 -9.57
N ILE A 97 34.18 14.58 -10.83
CA ILE A 97 34.48 13.44 -11.71
C ILE A 97 35.99 13.42 -11.95
N GLU A 98 36.72 12.51 -11.32
CA GLU A 98 38.13 12.27 -11.61
C GLU A 98 38.26 11.37 -12.86
N HIS A 99 39.09 11.81 -13.80
CA HIS A 99 39.26 11.15 -15.09
C HIS A 99 40.21 9.94 -14.98
N GLY A 100 39.91 8.89 -15.73
CA GLY A 100 40.76 7.71 -15.91
C GLY A 100 41.97 7.94 -16.81
N PRO A 101 42.94 7.03 -16.94
CA PRO A 101 42.84 5.62 -16.56
C PRO A 101 43.12 5.34 -15.08
N PHE A 102 43.73 6.28 -14.34
CA PHE A 102 44.06 6.09 -12.92
C PHE A 102 43.57 7.27 -12.08
N PRO A 103 42.26 7.34 -11.79
CA PRO A 103 41.72 8.36 -10.88
C PRO A 103 42.37 8.20 -9.50
N LYS A 104 42.80 9.29 -8.88
CA LYS A 104 43.52 9.28 -7.60
C LYS A 104 42.70 8.62 -6.50
N SER A 105 41.41 8.94 -6.42
CA SER A 105 40.49 8.40 -5.43
C SER A 105 40.16 6.92 -5.68
N ALA A 106 40.17 6.47 -6.94
CA ALA A 106 40.04 5.05 -7.25
C ALA A 106 41.30 4.27 -6.80
N LEU A 107 42.50 4.80 -7.08
CA LEU A 107 43.77 4.21 -6.65
C LEU A 107 43.85 4.10 -5.12
N ALA A 108 43.46 5.16 -4.40
CA ALA A 108 43.44 5.18 -2.93
C ALA A 108 42.51 4.12 -2.33
N ARG A 109 41.48 3.69 -3.08
CA ARG A 109 40.54 2.62 -2.71
C ARG A 109 40.96 1.24 -3.26
N GLY A 110 42.20 1.09 -3.71
CA GLY A 110 42.78 -0.18 -4.16
C GLY A 110 42.47 -0.56 -5.62
N ALA A 111 41.81 0.30 -6.39
CA ALA A 111 41.54 0.04 -7.81
C ALA A 111 42.79 0.32 -8.67
N ILE A 112 43.71 -0.65 -8.72
CA ILE A 112 44.99 -0.55 -9.45
C ILE A 112 44.86 -0.76 -10.97
N ALA A 113 43.77 -1.38 -11.43
CA ALA A 113 43.50 -1.57 -12.85
C ALA A 113 42.92 -0.29 -13.49
N PRO A 114 43.16 -0.02 -14.79
CA PRO A 114 42.62 1.15 -15.47
C PRO A 114 41.09 1.30 -15.33
N LYS A 115 40.63 2.46 -14.86
CA LYS A 115 39.21 2.84 -14.72
C LYS A 115 38.88 4.01 -15.63
N LEU A 116 37.63 4.13 -16.05
CA LEU A 116 37.16 5.26 -16.86
C LEU A 116 37.09 6.54 -16.04
N ALA A 117 36.53 6.45 -14.84
CA ALA A 117 36.36 7.58 -13.93
C ALA A 117 36.16 7.13 -12.49
N PHE A 118 36.41 8.04 -11.56
CA PHE A 118 35.86 8.03 -10.22
C PHE A 118 34.91 9.22 -10.07
N VAL A 119 33.71 9.00 -9.57
CA VAL A 119 32.68 10.03 -9.39
C VAL A 119 32.39 10.14 -7.90
N HIS A 120 32.48 11.35 -7.38
CA HIS A 120 32.00 11.71 -6.06
C HIS A 120 30.85 12.71 -6.24
N ALA A 121 29.71 12.45 -5.63
CA ALA A 121 28.55 13.33 -5.63
C ALA A 121 28.05 13.52 -4.21
N GLU A 122 27.70 14.75 -3.85
CA GLU A 122 27.09 15.08 -2.57
C GLU A 122 25.95 16.07 -2.75
N LEU A 123 24.95 15.98 -1.89
CA LEU A 123 23.85 16.94 -1.88
C LEU A 123 24.45 18.34 -1.65
N ALA A 124 24.12 19.29 -2.52
CA ALA A 124 24.57 20.67 -2.39
C ALA A 124 23.71 21.41 -1.37
N LYS A 125 24.35 22.27 -0.56
CA LYS A 125 23.63 23.10 0.42
C LYS A 125 22.95 24.27 -0.29
N THR A 126 21.68 24.09 -0.63
CA THR A 126 20.79 25.14 -1.18
C THR A 126 19.72 25.53 -0.17
N ASP A 127 19.04 26.65 -0.40
CA ASP A 127 17.96 27.12 0.48
C ASP A 127 16.85 26.06 0.64
N ASN A 128 16.51 25.34 -0.44
CA ASN A 128 15.50 24.26 -0.45
C ASN A 128 15.80 23.10 0.52
N VAL A 129 17.07 22.84 0.85
CA VAL A 129 17.49 21.71 1.69
C VAL A 129 18.22 22.16 2.97
N LYS A 130 18.28 23.46 3.24
CA LYS A 130 18.94 24.03 4.41
C LYS A 130 18.46 23.39 5.74
N PRO A 131 17.15 23.15 5.97
CA PRO A 131 16.70 22.48 7.19
C PRO A 131 17.28 21.07 7.35
N VAL A 132 17.48 20.35 6.24
CA VAL A 132 18.05 18.99 6.26
C VAL A 132 19.53 19.05 6.65
N PHE A 133 20.28 20.05 6.18
CA PHE A 133 21.66 20.27 6.60
C PHE A 133 21.78 20.63 8.08
N GLU A 134 20.85 21.41 8.62
CA GLU A 134 20.83 21.73 10.05
C GLU A 134 20.62 20.46 10.89
N LEU A 135 19.74 19.55 10.45
CA LEU A 135 19.53 18.23 11.09
C LEU A 135 20.78 17.34 11.09
N THR A 136 21.62 17.45 10.05
CA THR A 136 22.86 16.66 9.91
C THR A 136 24.10 17.41 10.41
N LYS A 137 23.93 18.51 11.15
CA LYS A 137 25.03 19.35 11.67
C LYS A 137 25.99 19.82 10.57
N ASP A 138 25.41 20.28 9.47
CA ASP A 138 26.09 20.78 8.27
C ASP A 138 26.95 19.75 7.51
N VAL A 139 26.87 18.47 7.86
CA VAL A 139 27.44 17.39 7.04
C VAL A 139 26.51 17.11 5.86
N PRO A 140 27.02 16.90 4.63
CA PRO A 140 26.19 16.56 3.47
C PRO A 140 25.25 15.37 3.78
N PRO A 141 23.92 15.57 3.74
CA PRO A 141 22.95 14.54 4.11
C PRO A 141 22.99 13.28 3.23
N LEU A 142 23.37 13.44 1.97
CA LEU A 142 23.47 12.37 0.99
C LEU A 142 24.79 12.50 0.24
N VAL A 143 25.57 11.42 0.21
CA VAL A 143 26.85 11.33 -0.50
C VAL A 143 26.89 10.02 -1.27
N SER A 144 27.48 10.03 -2.47
CA SER A 144 27.74 8.83 -3.25
C SER A 144 29.11 8.88 -3.91
N ASP A 145 29.79 7.73 -3.90
CA ASP A 145 31.02 7.48 -4.64
C ASP A 145 30.79 6.36 -5.66
N ALA A 146 31.34 6.49 -6.86
CA ALA A 146 31.26 5.47 -7.89
C ALA A 146 32.58 5.31 -8.67
N VAL A 147 33.05 4.08 -8.80
CA VAL A 147 34.18 3.71 -9.66
C VAL A 147 33.64 3.11 -10.95
N VAL A 148 33.87 3.78 -12.07
CA VAL A 148 33.36 3.36 -13.39
C VAL A 148 34.48 2.74 -14.21
N SER A 149 34.29 1.52 -14.70
CA SER A 149 35.23 0.86 -15.61
C SER A 149 34.99 1.26 -17.08
N PHE A 150 35.99 1.02 -17.94
CA PHE A 150 35.83 1.20 -19.39
C PHE A 150 34.78 0.26 -20.00
N GLY A 151 34.56 -0.92 -19.40
CA GLY A 151 33.52 -1.87 -19.81
C GLY A 151 32.09 -1.42 -19.47
N GLY A 152 31.94 -0.39 -18.64
CA GLY A 152 30.63 0.06 -18.16
C GLY A 152 30.13 -0.68 -16.92
N HIS A 153 30.99 -1.47 -16.27
CA HIS A 153 30.76 -1.93 -14.90
C HIS A 153 31.08 -0.82 -13.91
N THR A 154 30.20 -0.59 -12.95
CA THR A 154 30.30 0.44 -11.92
C THR A 154 30.19 -0.21 -10.55
N ALA A 155 31.07 0.16 -9.63
CA ALA A 155 30.93 -0.16 -8.20
C ALA A 155 30.68 1.15 -7.45
N SER A 156 29.64 1.18 -6.62
CA SER A 156 29.20 2.40 -5.94
C SER A 156 28.98 2.19 -4.45
N THR A 157 29.21 3.25 -3.70
CA THR A 157 28.74 3.40 -2.33
C THR A 157 27.91 4.67 -2.24
N ALA A 158 26.88 4.66 -1.40
CA ALA A 158 26.13 5.85 -1.03
C ALA A 158 25.86 5.82 0.47
N ARG A 159 25.78 7.01 1.08
CA ARG A 159 25.55 7.17 2.50
C ARG A 159 24.51 8.24 2.74
N ILE A 160 23.57 7.95 3.63
CA ILE A 160 22.69 8.93 4.24
C ILE A 160 23.25 9.23 5.63
N ALA A 161 23.45 10.52 5.93
CA ALA A 161 24.01 10.95 7.20
C ALA A 161 23.08 10.60 8.38
N PRO A 162 23.65 10.30 9.56
CA PRO A 162 22.85 10.11 10.77
C PRO A 162 22.17 11.41 11.19
N VAL A 163 20.99 11.27 11.78
CA VAL A 163 20.21 12.39 12.30
C VAL A 163 19.85 12.09 13.75
N LYS A 164 20.20 13.00 14.65
CA LYS A 164 19.81 12.92 16.05
C LYS A 164 19.35 14.27 16.53
N VAL A 165 18.04 14.40 16.70
CA VAL A 165 17.34 15.66 16.93
C VAL A 165 16.33 15.48 18.06
N THR A 166 16.17 16.53 18.86
CA THR A 166 15.11 16.65 19.85
C THR A 166 14.43 18.00 19.63
N HIS A 167 13.11 17.98 19.50
CA HIS A 167 12.28 19.16 19.33
C HIS A 167 11.01 19.02 20.17
N ASP A 168 10.73 20.01 21.02
CA ASP A 168 9.58 20.02 21.93
C ASP A 168 9.42 18.73 22.78
N GLY A 169 10.55 18.17 23.21
CA GLY A 169 10.58 16.94 24.01
C GLY A 169 10.40 15.65 23.22
N ASN A 170 10.07 15.73 21.93
CA ASN A 170 10.07 14.59 21.01
C ASN A 170 11.46 14.41 20.40
N SER A 171 11.88 13.18 20.14
CA SER A 171 13.19 12.89 19.58
C SER A 171 13.16 11.89 18.43
N VAL A 172 14.09 12.07 17.51
CA VAL A 172 14.38 11.13 16.41
C VAL A 172 15.86 10.79 16.48
N ASP A 173 16.18 9.49 16.47
CA ASP A 173 17.54 8.95 16.42
C ASP A 173 17.63 7.97 15.24
N PHE A 174 18.27 8.43 14.17
CA PHE A 174 18.54 7.67 12.96
C PHE A 174 20.04 7.48 12.80
N SER A 175 20.50 6.24 12.74
CA SER A 175 21.92 5.89 12.67
C SER A 175 22.61 6.23 11.33
N GLY A 176 21.85 6.74 10.36
CA GLY A 176 22.30 6.84 8.98
C GLY A 176 22.12 5.53 8.23
N MET A 177 22.32 5.56 6.92
CA MET A 177 22.21 4.38 6.06
C MET A 177 23.43 4.28 5.15
N GLU A 178 24.00 3.09 5.03
CA GLU A 178 25.03 2.77 4.05
C GLU A 178 24.44 1.90 2.94
N ILE A 179 24.72 2.26 1.70
CA ILE A 179 24.30 1.54 0.50
C ILE A 179 25.57 1.21 -0.28
N THR A 180 25.73 -0.06 -0.66
CA THR A 180 26.81 -0.51 -1.54
C THR A 180 26.18 -1.24 -2.71
N GLY A 181 26.76 -1.16 -3.89
CA GLY A 181 26.20 -1.84 -5.05
C GLY A 181 27.10 -1.87 -6.26
N THR A 182 26.69 -2.66 -7.23
CA THR A 182 27.31 -2.71 -8.55
C THR A 182 26.28 -2.63 -9.65
N PHE A 183 26.70 -2.11 -10.80
CA PHE A 183 25.90 -2.05 -12.01
C PHE A 183 26.73 -2.57 -13.18
N ASP A 184 26.17 -3.49 -13.97
CA ASP A 184 26.71 -3.93 -15.25
C ASP A 184 25.84 -3.40 -16.39
N ARG A 185 26.40 -2.51 -17.22
CA ARG A 185 25.67 -1.91 -18.34
C ARG A 185 25.27 -2.93 -19.42
N GLY A 186 26.09 -3.95 -19.66
CA GLY A 186 25.86 -4.92 -20.74
C GLY A 186 24.75 -5.90 -20.40
N LEU A 187 24.75 -6.38 -19.14
CA LEU A 187 23.70 -7.25 -18.61
C LEU A 187 22.48 -6.48 -18.09
N GLN A 188 22.61 -5.15 -17.97
CA GLN A 188 21.68 -4.30 -17.23
C GLN A 188 21.40 -4.88 -15.83
N ALA A 189 22.47 -5.38 -15.19
CA ALA A 189 22.40 -6.06 -13.91
C ALA A 189 22.76 -5.10 -12.77
N ILE A 190 22.06 -5.21 -11.65
CA ILE A 190 22.26 -4.41 -10.44
C ILE A 190 22.40 -5.39 -9.27
N THR A 191 23.43 -5.20 -8.46
CA THR A 191 23.46 -5.73 -7.10
C THR A 191 23.51 -4.57 -6.11
N ALA A 192 22.77 -4.65 -5.02
CA ALA A 192 22.77 -3.62 -3.99
C ALA A 192 22.53 -4.22 -2.60
N ASN A 193 23.25 -3.72 -1.61
CA ASN A 193 23.03 -3.98 -0.20
C ASN A 193 22.90 -2.62 0.52
N ALA A 194 21.82 -2.43 1.27
CA ALA A 194 21.61 -1.26 2.12
C ALA A 194 21.45 -1.69 3.58
N LYS A 195 22.02 -0.92 4.52
CA LYS A 195 21.97 -1.20 5.95
C LYS A 195 21.78 0.06 6.79
N THR A 196 20.94 -0.04 7.81
CA THR A 196 20.80 0.94 8.90
C THR A 196 20.64 0.20 10.23
N GLU A 197 21.33 0.67 11.27
CA GLU A 197 21.34 0.00 12.58
C GLU A 197 20.14 0.40 13.44
N THR A 198 19.76 1.67 13.46
CA THR A 198 18.67 2.17 14.31
C THR A 198 17.88 3.28 13.61
N LEU A 199 16.56 3.18 13.69
CA LEU A 199 15.63 4.29 13.55
C LEU A 199 14.72 4.27 14.78
N ALA A 200 14.85 5.27 15.64
CA ALA A 200 14.03 5.42 16.83
C ALA A 200 13.31 6.77 16.83
N VAL A 201 12.05 6.75 17.22
CA VAL A 201 11.22 7.92 17.42
C VAL A 201 10.66 7.85 18.84
N ASP A 202 10.91 8.88 19.64
CA ASP A 202 10.29 9.06 20.95
C ASP A 202 9.39 10.30 20.86
N GLY A 203 8.11 10.08 20.60
CA GLY A 203 7.05 11.08 20.50
C GLY A 203 6.20 11.15 21.78
N THR A 204 6.71 10.68 22.92
CA THR A 204 5.93 10.54 24.16
C THR A 204 5.50 11.87 24.79
N LYS A 205 5.97 13.00 24.27
CA LYS A 205 5.57 14.35 24.68
C LYS A 205 4.57 15.01 23.72
N GLY A 206 4.21 14.35 22.62
CA GLY A 206 3.18 14.80 21.67
C GLY A 206 1.75 14.53 22.13
N SER A 207 0.78 14.92 21.30
CA SER A 207 -0.66 14.71 21.55
C SER A 207 -1.11 13.25 21.41
N ASP A 208 -0.41 12.44 20.60
CA ASP A 208 -0.54 10.97 20.52
C ASP A 208 0.79 10.35 20.97
N PRO A 209 0.96 10.05 22.28
CA PRO A 209 2.22 9.55 22.82
C PRO A 209 2.62 8.21 22.18
N ILE A 210 3.75 8.21 21.49
CA ILE A 210 4.24 7.01 20.83
C ILE A 210 5.74 6.89 20.90
N LYS A 211 6.23 5.67 21.05
CA LYS A 211 7.64 5.33 20.92
C LYS A 211 7.80 4.20 19.91
N MET A 212 8.66 4.39 18.93
CA MET A 212 8.97 3.38 17.93
C MET A 212 10.48 3.17 17.88
N VAL A 213 10.91 1.92 17.77
CA VAL A 213 12.30 1.54 17.54
C VAL A 213 12.34 0.46 16.47
N LEU A 214 13.09 0.72 15.41
CA LEU A 214 13.44 -0.23 14.38
C LEU A 214 14.95 -0.47 14.44
N SER A 215 15.35 -1.72 14.61
CA SER A 215 16.75 -2.12 14.74
C SER A 215 17.18 -3.08 13.64
N GLY A 216 18.35 -2.82 13.06
CA GLY A 216 19.02 -3.66 12.07
C GLY A 216 18.17 -3.90 10.83
N LEU A 217 17.87 -2.84 10.07
CA LEU A 217 17.25 -2.95 8.75
C LEU A 217 18.33 -3.19 7.71
N SER A 218 18.15 -4.24 6.91
CA SER A 218 18.97 -4.51 5.72
C SER A 218 18.09 -4.77 4.51
N MET A 219 18.50 -4.28 3.35
CA MET A 219 17.89 -4.56 2.07
C MET A 219 18.93 -5.12 1.11
N ASP A 220 18.55 -6.11 0.32
CA ASP A 220 19.39 -6.76 -0.68
C ASP A 220 18.62 -6.82 -2.00
N VAL A 221 19.32 -6.54 -3.10
CA VAL A 221 18.79 -6.66 -4.47
C VAL A 221 19.87 -7.28 -5.34
N ASP A 222 19.49 -8.26 -6.13
CA ASP A 222 20.27 -8.81 -7.25
C ASP A 222 19.31 -8.98 -8.42
N SER A 223 19.45 -8.14 -9.44
CA SER A 223 18.52 -8.11 -10.57
C SER A 223 19.26 -7.94 -11.88
N ARG A 224 18.70 -8.46 -12.97
CA ARG A 224 19.22 -8.30 -14.34
C ARG A 224 18.08 -8.21 -15.34
N MET A 225 18.37 -7.69 -16.53
CA MET A 225 17.42 -7.78 -17.62
C MET A 225 17.20 -9.25 -18.03
N GLY A 226 15.94 -9.67 -18.07
CA GLY A 226 15.49 -10.99 -18.48
C GLY A 226 15.25 -11.09 -19.99
N LYS A 227 15.05 -12.33 -20.46
CA LYS A 227 14.81 -12.67 -21.88
C LYS A 227 13.56 -12.01 -22.43
N PHE A 228 12.55 -11.80 -21.60
CA PHE A 228 11.27 -11.18 -21.99
C PHE A 228 11.29 -9.64 -21.92
N GLY A 229 12.44 -9.02 -21.65
CA GLY A 229 12.55 -7.56 -21.50
C GLY A 229 11.97 -7.04 -20.17
N LEU A 230 11.89 -7.91 -19.17
CA LEU A 230 11.52 -7.60 -17.79
C LEU A 230 12.72 -7.85 -16.87
N SER A 231 12.89 -7.06 -15.81
CA SER A 231 13.95 -7.32 -14.84
C SER A 231 13.60 -8.55 -14.01
N VAL A 232 14.54 -9.48 -13.85
CA VAL A 232 14.41 -10.73 -13.08
C VAL A 232 15.51 -10.81 -12.03
N GLY A 233 15.28 -11.52 -10.92
CA GLY A 233 16.24 -11.70 -9.85
C GLY A 233 15.62 -11.75 -8.46
N ASP A 234 16.47 -11.59 -7.45
CA ASP A 234 16.14 -11.73 -6.04
C ASP A 234 16.16 -10.36 -5.35
N SER A 235 15.23 -10.13 -4.44
CA SER A 235 15.26 -8.99 -3.52
C SER A 235 14.83 -9.41 -2.13
N GLY A 236 15.30 -8.70 -1.11
CA GLY A 236 14.95 -9.01 0.26
C GLY A 236 15.07 -7.82 1.20
N VAL A 237 14.24 -7.83 2.23
CA VAL A 237 14.26 -6.90 3.36
C VAL A 237 14.31 -7.73 4.63
N LYS A 238 15.17 -7.34 5.57
CA LYS A 238 15.22 -7.94 6.91
C LYS A 238 15.26 -6.84 7.94
N ILE A 239 14.53 -7.02 9.03
CA ILE A 239 14.54 -6.14 10.20
C ILE A 239 14.78 -7.04 11.40
N LYS A 240 15.85 -6.79 12.17
CA LYS A 240 16.18 -7.61 13.34
C LYS A 240 15.14 -7.48 14.44
N ARG A 241 14.65 -6.26 14.69
CA ARG A 241 13.65 -5.99 15.73
C ARG A 241 12.86 -4.73 15.45
N THR A 242 11.55 -4.79 15.67
CA THR A 242 10.64 -3.64 15.68
C THR A 242 9.95 -3.59 17.03
N GLU A 243 9.95 -2.44 17.68
CA GLU A 243 9.27 -2.20 18.95
C GLU A 243 8.42 -0.94 18.84
N VAL A 244 7.14 -1.05 19.19
CA VAL A 244 6.18 0.05 19.22
C VAL A 244 5.53 0.07 20.59
N VAL A 245 5.54 1.23 21.25
CA VAL A 245 4.92 1.46 22.55
C VAL A 245 4.00 2.66 22.44
N LYS A 246 2.73 2.47 22.80
CA LYS A 246 1.72 3.52 22.98
C LYS A 246 1.36 3.57 24.47
N PRO A 247 1.96 4.48 25.26
CA PRO A 247 1.79 4.52 26.71
C PRO A 247 0.37 4.91 27.16
N ASP A 248 -0.35 5.67 26.34
CA ASP A 248 -1.70 6.15 26.60
C ASP A 248 -2.74 5.02 26.66
N VAL A 249 -2.56 3.98 25.84
CA VAL A 249 -3.42 2.79 25.79
C VAL A 249 -2.77 1.52 26.36
N ASP A 250 -1.60 1.66 27.01
CA ASP A 250 -0.80 0.56 27.58
C ASP A 250 -0.57 -0.59 26.57
N VAL A 251 -0.19 -0.22 25.34
CA VAL A 251 0.12 -1.18 24.26
C VAL A 251 1.61 -1.17 23.97
N LYS A 252 2.22 -2.35 24.04
CA LYS A 252 3.60 -2.64 23.63
C LYS A 252 3.60 -3.83 22.67
N VAL A 253 4.10 -3.59 21.45
CA VAL A 253 4.27 -4.60 20.41
C VAL A 253 5.76 -4.74 20.10
N VAL A 254 6.28 -5.96 20.14
CA VAL A 254 7.65 -6.29 19.73
C VAL A 254 7.59 -7.39 18.68
N LEU A 255 8.25 -7.16 17.55
CA LEU A 255 8.41 -8.14 16.48
C LEU A 255 9.90 -8.37 16.23
N ASP A 256 10.36 -9.60 16.43
CA ASP A 256 11.73 -9.99 16.14
C ASP A 256 11.86 -10.58 14.73
N ASN A 257 13.04 -10.42 14.12
CA ASN A 257 13.49 -11.09 12.89
C ASN A 257 12.46 -11.12 11.75
N PHE A 258 11.89 -9.97 11.41
CA PHE A 258 11.06 -9.86 10.21
C PHE A 258 11.93 -10.01 8.95
N GLY A 259 11.50 -10.86 8.03
CA GLY A 259 12.12 -11.07 6.74
C GLY A 259 11.09 -11.16 5.63
N TYR A 260 11.36 -10.47 4.53
CA TYR A 260 10.58 -10.53 3.30
C TYR A 260 11.55 -10.76 2.14
N THR A 261 11.28 -11.75 1.29
CA THR A 261 12.08 -11.99 0.07
C THR A 261 11.17 -12.18 -1.13
N VAL A 262 11.61 -11.68 -2.27
CA VAL A 262 10.97 -11.90 -3.57
C VAL A 262 11.99 -12.51 -4.50
N LYS A 263 11.61 -13.59 -5.18
CA LYS A 263 12.37 -14.21 -6.24
C LYS A 263 11.56 -14.17 -7.51
N LEU A 264 12.14 -13.61 -8.56
CA LEU A 264 11.57 -13.56 -9.88
C LEU A 264 12.51 -14.31 -10.82
N ALA A 265 12.08 -15.47 -11.29
CA ALA A 265 12.86 -16.34 -12.16
C ALA A 265 12.15 -16.50 -13.52
N GLU A 266 12.94 -16.75 -14.56
CA GLU A 266 12.43 -17.02 -15.90
C GLU A 266 13.07 -18.29 -16.47
N ASP A 267 12.30 -19.02 -17.28
CA ASP A 267 12.81 -20.07 -18.16
C ASP A 267 12.74 -19.60 -19.64
N ASP A 268 12.59 -20.51 -20.60
CA ASP A 268 12.47 -20.14 -22.02
C ASP A 268 11.07 -19.66 -22.43
N LYS A 269 10.04 -19.99 -21.64
CA LYS A 269 8.63 -19.65 -21.91
C LYS A 269 7.97 -18.90 -20.75
N ASN A 270 8.33 -19.22 -19.51
CA ASN A 270 7.59 -18.80 -18.33
C ASN A 270 8.38 -17.91 -17.40
N ILE A 271 7.63 -17.12 -16.63
CA ILE A 271 8.07 -16.37 -15.46
C ILE A 271 7.45 -17.02 -14.22
N ASN A 272 8.26 -17.14 -13.17
CA ASN A 272 7.87 -17.66 -11.88
C ASN A 272 8.22 -16.62 -10.80
N ILE A 273 7.27 -16.33 -9.93
CA ILE A 273 7.36 -15.36 -8.84
C ILE A 273 7.18 -16.09 -7.53
N GLN A 274 8.05 -15.84 -6.57
CA GLN A 274 7.92 -16.35 -5.21
C GLN A 274 8.13 -15.20 -4.23
N ALA A 275 7.16 -14.95 -3.36
CA ALA A 275 7.28 -14.06 -2.22
C ALA A 275 7.31 -14.91 -0.94
N ALA A 276 8.28 -14.68 -0.05
CA ALA A 276 8.37 -15.36 1.22
C ALA A 276 8.44 -14.35 2.37
N TYR A 277 7.59 -14.54 3.37
CA TYR A 277 7.52 -13.78 4.61
C TYR A 277 7.92 -14.70 5.75
N GLN A 278 8.66 -14.17 6.70
CA GLN A 278 9.06 -14.86 7.91
C GLN A 278 9.16 -13.85 9.04
N THR A 279 8.76 -14.25 10.23
CA THR A 279 8.96 -13.48 11.45
C THR A 279 9.62 -14.36 12.49
N GLY A 280 10.35 -13.74 13.42
CA GLY A 280 10.55 -14.30 14.75
C GLY A 280 9.30 -14.12 15.60
N ASP A 281 9.49 -14.15 16.91
CA ASP A 281 8.38 -14.03 17.84
C ASP A 281 7.75 -12.63 17.78
N LEU A 282 6.42 -12.62 17.69
CA LEU A 282 5.57 -11.46 17.93
C LEU A 282 5.14 -11.48 19.39
N ASN A 283 5.36 -10.37 20.09
CA ASN A 283 4.98 -10.20 21.49
C ASN A 283 4.09 -8.96 21.63
N VAL A 284 2.95 -9.11 22.30
CA VAL A 284 2.02 -8.02 22.60
C VAL A 284 1.74 -8.02 24.10
N ASN A 285 2.07 -6.93 24.80
CA ASN A 285 1.86 -6.78 26.25
C ASN A 285 2.37 -7.99 27.05
N ASP A 286 3.60 -8.42 26.75
CA ASP A 286 4.28 -9.60 27.30
C ASP A 286 3.69 -10.96 26.90
N VAL A 287 2.60 -11.03 26.13
CA VAL A 287 2.08 -12.29 25.55
C VAL A 287 2.88 -12.64 24.30
N VAL A 288 3.53 -13.80 24.31
CA VAL A 288 4.26 -14.31 23.13
C VAL A 288 3.24 -14.98 22.20
N LEU A 289 2.89 -14.27 21.13
CA LEU A 289 1.98 -14.77 20.11
C LEU A 289 2.65 -15.80 19.19
N GLY A 290 3.98 -15.91 19.21
CA GLY A 290 4.74 -16.87 18.40
C GLY A 290 5.20 -16.27 17.07
N ASN A 291 5.58 -17.11 16.12
CA ASN A 291 6.17 -16.70 14.83
C ASN A 291 5.33 -17.13 13.63
N GLY A 292 5.43 -16.37 12.55
CA GLY A 292 4.73 -16.61 11.31
C GLY A 292 5.67 -16.82 10.13
N GLN A 293 5.24 -17.64 9.17
CA GLN A 293 5.86 -17.74 7.86
C GLN A 293 4.78 -17.84 6.79
N ALA A 294 5.06 -17.32 5.60
CA ALA A 294 4.18 -17.46 4.44
C ALA A 294 5.03 -17.54 3.17
N VAL A 295 4.76 -18.51 2.30
CA VAL A 295 5.39 -18.59 0.98
C VAL A 295 4.30 -18.58 -0.07
N ILE A 296 4.27 -17.52 -0.87
CA ILE A 296 3.32 -17.31 -1.96
C ILE A 296 4.08 -17.50 -3.28
N LYS A 297 3.54 -18.32 -4.18
CA LYS A 297 4.15 -18.61 -5.48
C LYS A 297 3.14 -18.36 -6.60
N LEU A 298 3.57 -17.68 -7.65
CA LEU A 298 2.90 -17.63 -8.94
C LEU A 298 3.84 -18.30 -9.95
N ALA A 299 3.38 -19.38 -10.58
CA ALA A 299 4.20 -20.17 -11.49
C ALA A 299 3.56 -20.28 -12.88
N LYS A 300 4.39 -20.61 -13.87
CA LYS A 300 3.97 -20.85 -15.26
C LYS A 300 3.26 -19.65 -15.91
N LEU A 301 3.67 -18.43 -15.56
CA LEU A 301 3.17 -17.23 -16.22
C LEU A 301 3.85 -17.11 -17.58
N ASP A 302 3.10 -17.07 -18.68
CA ASP A 302 3.71 -16.90 -20.01
C ASP A 302 4.45 -15.55 -20.10
N GLY A 303 5.76 -15.60 -20.37
CA GLY A 303 6.62 -14.42 -20.27
C GLY A 303 6.28 -13.33 -21.29
N ALA A 304 5.82 -13.71 -22.49
CA ALA A 304 5.39 -12.75 -23.51
C ALA A 304 4.06 -12.10 -23.11
N ALA A 305 3.12 -12.87 -22.56
CA ALA A 305 1.86 -12.35 -22.04
C ALA A 305 2.07 -11.38 -20.86
N VAL A 306 2.95 -11.72 -19.91
CA VAL A 306 3.29 -10.82 -18.78
C VAL A 306 3.91 -9.52 -19.28
N LYS A 307 4.82 -9.59 -20.27
CA LYS A 307 5.40 -8.38 -20.88
C LYS A 307 4.33 -7.51 -21.52
N GLN A 308 3.43 -8.11 -22.29
CA GLN A 308 2.32 -7.38 -22.93
C GLN A 308 1.39 -6.75 -21.90
N LEU A 309 1.06 -7.46 -20.83
CA LEU A 309 0.23 -6.92 -19.75
C LEU A 309 0.92 -5.75 -19.05
N SER A 310 2.23 -5.86 -18.77
CA SER A 310 3.02 -4.77 -18.20
C SER A 310 3.04 -3.53 -19.09
N ASP A 311 3.21 -3.71 -20.41
CA ASP A 311 3.16 -2.60 -21.37
C ASP A 311 1.78 -1.95 -21.43
N THR A 312 0.73 -2.77 -21.42
CA THR A 312 -0.67 -2.34 -21.44
C THR A 312 -1.00 -1.55 -20.17
N TYR A 313 -0.65 -2.07 -18.98
CA TYR A 313 -0.82 -1.38 -17.71
C TYR A 313 -0.11 -0.02 -17.70
N ASN A 314 1.15 0.01 -18.14
CA ASN A 314 1.91 1.25 -18.23
C ASN A 314 1.27 2.25 -19.20
N GLN A 315 0.66 1.77 -20.29
CA GLN A 315 -0.06 2.61 -21.24
C GLN A 315 -1.38 3.12 -20.66
N LEU A 316 -2.14 2.26 -19.99
CA LEU A 316 -3.42 2.60 -19.36
C LEU A 316 -3.22 3.64 -18.26
N ILE A 317 -2.24 3.45 -17.38
CA ILE A 317 -1.86 4.46 -16.38
C ILE A 317 -1.50 5.76 -17.09
N ARG A 318 -0.70 5.75 -18.16
CA ARG A 318 -0.43 7.00 -18.91
C ARG A 318 -1.70 7.65 -19.48
N GLN A 319 -2.65 6.87 -20.00
CA GLN A 319 -3.90 7.39 -20.58
C GLN A 319 -4.86 7.93 -19.51
N TYR A 320 -5.09 7.19 -18.44
CA TYR A 320 -5.89 7.61 -17.28
C TYR A 320 -5.34 8.88 -16.64
N MET A 321 -4.04 9.13 -16.77
CA MET A 321 -3.40 10.34 -16.25
C MET A 321 -3.42 11.52 -17.25
N VAL A 322 -3.62 11.25 -18.56
CA VAL A 322 -3.77 12.29 -19.61
C VAL A 322 -5.24 12.66 -19.82
N ASP A 323 -6.19 11.92 -19.28
CA ASP A 323 -7.62 12.21 -19.37
C ASP A 323 -8.25 11.90 -18.02
N VAL A 324 -8.78 12.90 -17.31
CA VAL A 324 -9.54 12.66 -16.06
C VAL A 324 -10.88 12.05 -16.48
N ARG A 325 -10.86 10.77 -16.84
CA ARG A 325 -12.08 10.01 -17.10
C ARG A 325 -12.46 9.35 -15.79
N ASP A 326 -13.55 9.84 -15.23
CA ASP A 326 -14.27 9.25 -14.08
C ASP A 326 -15.12 8.03 -14.52
N GLU A 327 -14.89 7.54 -15.73
CA GLU A 327 -15.52 6.34 -16.29
C GLU A 327 -14.52 5.18 -16.13
N GLY A 328 -15.01 4.02 -15.69
CA GLY A 328 -14.23 2.78 -15.64
C GLY A 328 -13.65 2.39 -17.01
N LEU A 329 -13.04 1.20 -17.08
CA LEU A 329 -12.52 0.66 -18.34
C LEU A 329 -13.63 0.70 -19.41
N ASN A 330 -13.37 1.34 -20.54
CA ASN A 330 -14.29 1.24 -21.67
C ASN A 330 -14.27 -0.17 -22.27
N ASP A 331 -15.27 -0.53 -23.07
CA ASP A 331 -15.41 -1.87 -23.64
C ASP A 331 -14.13 -2.34 -24.38
N GLU A 332 -13.45 -1.44 -25.10
CA GLU A 332 -12.22 -1.76 -25.83
C GLU A 332 -11.06 -2.07 -24.88
N GLN A 333 -10.90 -1.29 -23.81
CA GLN A 333 -9.88 -1.53 -22.77
C GLN A 333 -10.17 -2.81 -21.98
N PHE A 334 -11.44 -3.11 -21.72
CA PHE A 334 -11.87 -4.34 -21.08
C PHE A 334 -11.58 -5.56 -21.98
N GLN A 335 -11.85 -5.47 -23.28
CA GLN A 335 -11.50 -6.53 -24.23
C GLN A 335 -10.00 -6.77 -24.33
N VAL A 336 -9.17 -5.72 -24.32
CA VAL A 336 -7.70 -5.87 -24.28
C VAL A 336 -7.25 -6.60 -23.00
N LEU A 337 -7.88 -6.31 -21.86
CA LEU A 337 -7.60 -7.00 -20.60
C LEU A 337 -7.99 -8.49 -20.67
N LEU A 338 -9.16 -8.81 -21.22
CA LEU A 338 -9.64 -10.18 -21.44
C LEU A 338 -8.72 -10.97 -22.39
N ASP A 339 -8.31 -10.39 -23.50
CA ASP A 339 -7.37 -11.02 -24.44
C ASP A 339 -6.02 -11.34 -23.78
N ASN A 340 -5.51 -10.41 -22.96
CA ASN A 340 -4.29 -10.63 -22.20
C ASN A 340 -4.47 -11.69 -21.12
N ALA A 341 -5.63 -11.74 -20.45
CA ALA A 341 -5.97 -12.77 -19.49
C ALA A 341 -6.02 -14.16 -20.16
N GLY A 342 -6.64 -14.28 -21.33
CA GLY A 342 -6.67 -15.53 -22.11
C GLY A 342 -5.27 -16.04 -22.48
N LYS A 343 -4.35 -15.14 -22.84
CA LYS A 343 -2.95 -15.50 -23.10
C LYS A 343 -2.23 -15.99 -21.84
N LEU A 344 -2.48 -15.38 -20.68
CA LEU A 344 -1.93 -15.86 -19.42
C LEU A 344 -2.47 -17.25 -19.08
N LEU A 345 -3.78 -17.47 -19.24
CA LEU A 345 -4.42 -18.76 -18.99
C LEU A 345 -3.93 -19.87 -19.93
N ALA A 346 -3.51 -19.55 -21.15
CA ALA A 346 -2.90 -20.51 -22.07
C ALA A 346 -1.56 -21.11 -21.54
N GLY A 347 -0.93 -20.47 -20.56
CA GLY A 347 0.24 -20.97 -19.83
C GLY A 347 -0.09 -22.01 -18.75
N ASN A 348 -1.38 -22.22 -18.43
CA ASN A 348 -1.87 -22.95 -17.26
C ASN A 348 -1.19 -22.47 -15.96
N PRO A 349 -1.40 -21.19 -15.59
CA PRO A 349 -0.73 -20.58 -14.46
C PRO A 349 -1.21 -21.23 -13.15
N SER A 350 -0.32 -21.23 -12.17
CA SER A 350 -0.59 -21.81 -10.85
C SER A 350 -0.28 -20.78 -9.77
N PHE A 351 -1.22 -20.59 -8.85
CA PHE A 351 -1.02 -19.82 -7.62
C PHE A 351 -0.97 -20.79 -6.45
N SER A 352 -0.01 -20.63 -5.55
CA SER A 352 0.04 -21.45 -4.34
C SER A 352 0.54 -20.69 -3.12
N ILE A 353 0.08 -21.16 -1.97
CA ILE A 353 0.49 -20.77 -0.63
C ILE A 353 0.99 -22.04 0.05
N ASP A 354 2.28 -22.10 0.39
CA ASP A 354 2.93 -23.34 0.82
C ASP A 354 4.04 -23.15 1.86
N PRO A 355 3.72 -23.20 3.16
CA PRO A 355 2.43 -22.87 3.77
C PRO A 355 2.39 -21.41 4.26
N ILE A 356 1.21 -20.88 4.58
CA ILE A 356 1.07 -19.91 5.67
C ILE A 356 1.07 -20.72 6.97
N SER A 357 1.98 -20.41 7.88
CA SER A 357 2.10 -21.10 9.16
C SER A 357 2.25 -20.09 10.29
N TRP A 358 1.58 -20.38 11.39
CA TRP A 358 1.70 -19.67 12.65
C TRP A 358 2.02 -20.70 13.74
N LYS A 359 3.15 -20.49 14.42
CA LYS A 359 3.71 -21.43 15.37
C LYS A 359 3.96 -20.79 16.72
N THR A 360 3.56 -21.49 17.77
CA THR A 360 3.93 -21.20 19.17
C THR A 360 4.68 -22.40 19.75
N PRO A 361 5.23 -22.31 20.98
CA PRO A 361 5.80 -23.47 21.66
C PRO A 361 4.81 -24.63 21.88
N LYS A 362 3.49 -24.38 21.76
CA LYS A 362 2.43 -25.36 22.01
C LYS A 362 1.86 -26.01 20.75
N GLY A 363 2.21 -25.52 19.57
CA GLY A 363 1.73 -26.10 18.32
C GLY A 363 1.90 -25.18 17.12
N GLU A 364 1.45 -25.66 15.96
CA GLU A 364 1.55 -24.95 14.70
C GLU A 364 0.22 -25.09 13.95
N SER A 365 -0.37 -23.97 13.60
CA SER A 365 -1.50 -23.91 12.67
C SER A 365 -1.00 -23.51 11.29
N LYS A 366 -1.54 -24.11 10.24
CA LYS A 366 -1.08 -23.87 8.87
C LYS A 366 -2.19 -23.95 7.85
N LEU A 367 -2.08 -23.13 6.82
CA LEU A 367 -2.89 -23.14 5.61
C LEU A 367 -1.98 -23.40 4.41
N THR A 368 -2.32 -24.43 3.64
CA THR A 368 -1.81 -24.61 2.27
C THR A 368 -2.93 -24.39 1.29
N PHE A 369 -2.65 -23.70 0.20
CA PHE A 369 -3.61 -23.41 -0.86
C PHE A 369 -2.93 -23.57 -2.22
N VAL A 370 -3.61 -24.18 -3.18
CA VAL A 370 -3.20 -24.27 -4.58
C VAL A 370 -4.42 -23.95 -5.44
N LEU A 371 -4.22 -23.08 -6.42
CA LEU A 371 -5.17 -22.77 -7.48
C LEU A 371 -4.45 -22.98 -8.81
N ASP A 372 -4.86 -24.00 -9.54
CA ASP A 372 -4.41 -24.23 -10.91
C ASP A 372 -5.49 -23.71 -11.87
N LEU A 373 -5.04 -22.89 -12.81
CA LEU A 373 -5.89 -22.31 -13.84
C LEU A 373 -5.61 -22.94 -15.20
N ALA A 374 -6.62 -22.93 -16.06
CA ALA A 374 -6.52 -23.34 -17.46
C ALA A 374 -7.31 -22.37 -18.34
N ASN A 375 -7.00 -22.34 -19.63
CA ASN A 375 -7.79 -21.58 -20.59
C ASN A 375 -9.13 -22.31 -20.85
N PRO A 376 -10.29 -21.69 -20.56
CA PRO A 376 -11.57 -22.34 -20.81
C PRO A 376 -11.83 -22.53 -22.32
N PRO A 377 -12.48 -23.64 -22.74
CA PRO A 377 -12.89 -23.81 -24.13
C PRO A 377 -14.02 -22.82 -24.48
N ASP A 378 -14.11 -22.43 -25.75
CA ASP A 378 -15.20 -21.61 -26.31
C ASP A 378 -15.49 -20.29 -25.58
N VAL A 379 -14.45 -19.63 -25.05
CA VAL A 379 -14.50 -18.34 -24.32
C VAL A 379 -15.45 -17.31 -24.94
N LYS A 380 -15.55 -17.25 -26.27
CA LYS A 380 -16.41 -16.30 -27.01
C LYS A 380 -17.91 -16.47 -26.77
N ASN A 381 -18.34 -17.65 -26.33
CA ASN A 381 -19.74 -17.97 -26.09
C ASN A 381 -20.07 -18.06 -24.59
N LEU A 382 -19.12 -17.72 -23.72
CA LEU A 382 -19.27 -17.76 -22.27
C LEU A 382 -19.51 -16.34 -21.75
N THR A 383 -20.32 -16.23 -20.70
CA THR A 383 -20.39 -14.99 -19.92
C THR A 383 -19.07 -14.75 -19.17
N PRO A 384 -18.74 -13.51 -18.78
CA PRO A 384 -17.56 -13.24 -17.95
C PRO A 384 -17.50 -14.09 -16.67
N GLN A 385 -18.66 -14.34 -16.05
CA GLN A 385 -18.80 -15.20 -14.88
C GLN A 385 -18.43 -16.67 -15.20
N GLU A 386 -18.98 -17.22 -16.29
CA GLU A 386 -18.66 -18.58 -16.74
C GLU A 386 -17.18 -18.75 -17.09
N ILE A 387 -16.55 -17.71 -17.64
CA ILE A 387 -15.11 -17.72 -17.93
C ILE A 387 -14.31 -17.88 -16.64
N VAL A 388 -14.63 -17.14 -15.59
CA VAL A 388 -13.91 -17.23 -14.30
C VAL A 388 -14.06 -18.63 -13.69
N VAL A 389 -15.28 -19.16 -13.62
CA VAL A 389 -15.54 -20.49 -13.04
C VAL A 389 -14.87 -21.59 -13.88
N LYS A 390 -14.98 -21.55 -15.21
CA LYS A 390 -14.40 -22.56 -16.10
C LYS A 390 -12.87 -22.43 -16.26
N ALA A 391 -12.29 -21.29 -15.90
CA ALA A 391 -10.83 -21.13 -15.84
C ALA A 391 -10.21 -21.86 -14.63
N ILE A 392 -10.99 -22.11 -13.57
CA ILE A 392 -10.54 -22.88 -12.41
C ILE A 392 -10.45 -24.34 -12.81
N LYS A 393 -9.23 -24.82 -13.01
CA LYS A 393 -8.97 -26.24 -13.27
C LYS A 393 -9.06 -27.04 -11.96
N GLN A 394 -8.42 -26.53 -10.91
CA GLN A 394 -8.34 -27.20 -9.63
C GLN A 394 -8.10 -26.22 -8.48
N ILE A 395 -8.71 -26.49 -7.33
CA ILE A 395 -8.38 -25.86 -6.05
C ILE A 395 -8.06 -26.96 -5.05
N ASP A 396 -6.96 -26.82 -4.33
CA ASP A 396 -6.71 -27.60 -3.11
C ASP A 396 -6.43 -26.65 -1.96
N ALA A 397 -7.18 -26.80 -0.87
CA ALA A 397 -6.91 -26.11 0.37
C ALA A 397 -6.85 -27.11 1.52
N THR A 398 -5.88 -26.92 2.41
CA THR A 398 -5.81 -27.65 3.68
C THR A 398 -5.51 -26.67 4.79
N LEU A 399 -6.43 -26.58 5.74
CA LEU A 399 -6.29 -25.80 6.96
C LEU A 399 -6.11 -26.77 8.13
N VAL A 400 -5.07 -26.55 8.92
CA VAL A 400 -4.82 -27.26 10.18
C VAL A 400 -4.78 -26.23 11.28
N ILE A 401 -5.71 -26.32 12.23
CA ILE A 401 -5.73 -25.48 13.43
C ILE A 401 -5.29 -26.35 14.62
N SER A 402 -4.20 -25.96 15.27
CA SER A 402 -3.69 -26.64 16.46
C SER A 402 -4.47 -26.19 17.70
N LYS A 403 -5.25 -27.10 18.29
CA LYS A 403 -6.04 -26.80 19.50
C LYS A 403 -5.18 -26.40 20.69
N PRO A 404 -4.05 -27.09 21.01
CA PRO A 404 -3.18 -26.67 22.11
C PRO A 404 -2.58 -25.28 21.93
N MET A 405 -2.29 -24.89 20.67
CA MET A 405 -1.80 -23.56 20.34
C MET A 405 -2.86 -22.48 20.63
N VAL A 406 -4.07 -22.64 20.11
CA VAL A 406 -5.17 -21.67 20.31
C VAL A 406 -5.55 -21.60 21.79
N GLN A 407 -5.66 -22.74 22.48
CA GLN A 407 -5.95 -22.78 23.90
C GLN A 407 -4.91 -22.02 24.73
N ASP A 408 -3.61 -22.23 24.47
CA ASP A 408 -2.55 -21.55 25.19
C ASP A 408 -2.58 -20.03 24.99
N LEU A 409 -2.85 -19.56 23.77
CA LEU A 409 -3.00 -18.14 23.48
C LEU A 409 -4.21 -17.53 24.22
N MET A 410 -5.36 -18.21 24.22
CA MET A 410 -6.56 -17.77 24.96
C MET A 410 -6.27 -17.67 26.47
N VAL A 411 -5.59 -18.67 27.04
CA VAL A 411 -5.23 -18.68 28.47
C VAL A 411 -4.26 -17.55 28.80
N GLN A 412 -3.20 -17.38 28.00
CA GLN A 412 -2.23 -16.30 28.22
C GLN A 412 -2.89 -14.93 28.15
N TYR A 413 -3.79 -14.72 27.18
CA TYR A 413 -4.53 -13.48 27.04
C TYR A 413 -5.44 -13.23 28.25
N ALA A 414 -6.28 -14.19 28.64
CA ALA A 414 -7.20 -14.05 29.78
C ALA A 414 -6.45 -13.79 31.10
N ILE A 415 -5.30 -14.43 31.33
CA ILE A 415 -4.50 -14.19 32.53
C ILE A 415 -3.85 -12.80 32.50
N LYS A 416 -3.17 -12.45 31.40
CA LYS A 416 -2.37 -11.21 31.35
C LYS A 416 -3.19 -9.96 31.13
N LYS A 417 -4.27 -10.05 30.34
CA LYS A 417 -5.13 -8.91 30.00
C LYS A 417 -6.29 -8.74 30.97
N ASP A 418 -6.94 -9.83 31.36
CA ASP A 418 -8.18 -9.79 32.15
C ASP A 418 -7.97 -10.15 33.63
N GLY A 419 -6.74 -10.52 34.02
CA GLY A 419 -6.39 -10.87 35.39
C GLY A 419 -7.06 -12.15 35.88
N MET A 420 -7.50 -13.02 34.97
CA MET A 420 -8.23 -14.23 35.29
C MET A 420 -7.35 -15.26 36.03
N ALA A 421 -7.94 -16.01 36.96
CA ALA A 421 -7.28 -17.14 37.59
C ALA A 421 -6.94 -18.23 36.55
N ALA A 422 -5.75 -18.83 36.67
CA ALA A 422 -5.21 -19.72 35.63
C ALA A 422 -6.06 -20.99 35.42
N ASP A 423 -6.65 -21.53 36.47
CA ASP A 423 -7.57 -22.67 36.43
C ASP A 423 -8.88 -22.33 35.70
N LYS A 424 -9.46 -21.17 35.99
CA LYS A 424 -10.66 -20.66 35.32
C LYS A 424 -10.39 -20.38 33.84
N ALA A 425 -9.29 -19.68 33.52
CA ALA A 425 -8.91 -19.38 32.14
C ALA A 425 -8.68 -20.67 31.32
N ALA A 426 -8.05 -21.69 31.92
CA ALA A 426 -7.84 -22.97 31.27
C ALA A 426 -9.14 -23.71 30.98
N ALA A 427 -10.11 -23.66 31.91
CA ALA A 427 -11.42 -24.28 31.73
C ALA A 427 -12.23 -23.59 30.62
N GLU A 428 -12.33 -22.26 30.65
CA GLU A 428 -13.06 -21.49 29.63
C GLU A 428 -12.43 -21.66 28.24
N ALA A 429 -11.10 -21.61 28.14
CA ALA A 429 -10.42 -21.86 26.87
C ALA A 429 -10.68 -23.29 26.36
N ALA A 430 -10.70 -24.30 27.25
CA ALA A 430 -11.00 -25.68 26.85
C ALA A 430 -12.45 -25.83 26.34
N ASP A 431 -13.41 -25.14 26.94
CA ASP A 431 -14.81 -25.16 26.51
C ASP A 431 -14.99 -24.44 25.16
N ASN A 432 -14.35 -23.28 24.98
CA ASN A 432 -14.35 -22.55 23.70
C ASN A 432 -13.76 -23.39 22.56
N ILE A 433 -12.65 -24.09 22.81
CA ILE A 433 -12.03 -24.99 21.83
C ILE A 433 -12.92 -26.18 21.51
N ARG A 434 -13.63 -26.74 22.51
CA ARG A 434 -14.59 -27.83 22.28
C ARG A 434 -15.77 -27.35 21.43
N SER A 435 -16.30 -26.16 21.72
CA SER A 435 -17.36 -25.54 20.92
C SER A 435 -16.90 -25.30 19.48
N MET A 436 -15.72 -24.68 19.29
CA MET A 436 -15.12 -24.43 17.98
C MET A 436 -14.94 -25.72 17.18
N ALA A 437 -14.45 -26.79 17.81
CA ALA A 437 -14.33 -28.10 17.16
C ALA A 437 -15.70 -28.68 16.78
N GLY A 438 -16.70 -28.57 17.68
CA GLY A 438 -18.06 -29.03 17.42
C GLY A 438 -18.74 -28.29 16.28
N MET A 439 -18.63 -26.96 16.24
CA MET A 439 -19.15 -26.14 15.13
C MET A 439 -18.44 -26.47 13.82
N ALA A 440 -17.12 -26.65 13.84
CA ALA A 440 -16.37 -27.01 12.64
C ALA A 440 -16.85 -28.34 12.04
N GLU A 441 -17.15 -29.33 12.88
CA GLU A 441 -17.73 -30.61 12.45
C GLU A 441 -19.18 -30.46 11.99
N MET A 442 -19.99 -29.70 12.72
CA MET A 442 -21.40 -29.45 12.40
C MET A 442 -21.59 -28.79 11.02
N PHE A 443 -20.80 -27.76 10.72
CA PHE A 443 -20.82 -27.10 9.41
C PHE A 443 -19.99 -27.83 8.34
N ASN A 444 -19.37 -28.97 8.70
CA ASN A 444 -18.50 -29.74 7.83
C ASN A 444 -17.33 -28.91 7.26
N VAL A 445 -16.89 -27.86 7.95
CA VAL A 445 -15.74 -27.02 7.58
C VAL A 445 -14.42 -27.55 8.16
N GLY A 446 -14.48 -28.42 9.18
CA GLY A 446 -13.32 -29.13 9.70
C GLY A 446 -13.68 -30.43 10.42
N LYS A 447 -12.72 -31.35 10.51
CA LYS A 447 -12.82 -32.58 11.29
C LYS A 447 -11.94 -32.50 12.54
N ASN A 448 -12.43 -33.01 13.66
CA ASN A 448 -11.66 -33.07 14.89
C ASN A 448 -10.70 -34.27 14.86
N GLU A 449 -9.43 -34.01 14.53
CA GLU A 449 -8.38 -35.03 14.38
C GLU A 449 -7.33 -34.89 15.49
N GLY A 450 -7.54 -35.60 16.60
CA GLY A 450 -6.59 -35.62 17.72
C GLY A 450 -6.43 -34.23 18.34
N ASP A 451 -5.23 -33.64 18.22
CA ASP A 451 -4.93 -32.28 18.71
C ASP A 451 -5.28 -31.18 17.71
N ASN A 452 -5.81 -31.51 16.54
CA ASN A 452 -6.07 -30.55 15.48
C ASN A 452 -7.54 -30.52 15.04
N ILE A 453 -7.95 -29.39 14.50
CA ILE A 453 -9.13 -29.29 13.62
C ILE A 453 -8.60 -29.17 12.20
N VAL A 454 -9.01 -30.09 11.32
CA VAL A 454 -8.47 -30.20 9.96
C VAL A 454 -9.59 -29.98 8.94
N GLY A 455 -9.48 -28.91 8.18
CA GLY A 455 -10.34 -28.63 7.03
C GLY A 455 -9.62 -28.97 5.73
N LYS A 456 -10.25 -29.75 4.87
CA LYS A 456 -9.77 -30.07 3.52
C LYS A 456 -10.83 -29.70 2.50
N PHE A 457 -10.40 -28.97 1.49
CA PHE A 457 -11.23 -28.61 0.35
C PHE A 457 -10.49 -28.99 -0.94
N HIS A 458 -11.18 -29.68 -1.83
CA HIS A 458 -10.71 -30.01 -3.16
C HIS A 458 -11.77 -29.61 -4.17
N PHE A 459 -11.41 -28.94 -5.25
CA PHE A 459 -12.31 -28.68 -6.38
C PHE A 459 -11.64 -29.16 -7.65
N ALA A 460 -12.35 -29.95 -8.45
CA ALA A 460 -11.95 -30.33 -9.80
C ALA A 460 -13.20 -30.77 -10.58
N ASP A 461 -13.13 -30.69 -11.91
CA ASP A 461 -14.17 -31.22 -12.81
C ASP A 461 -15.60 -30.72 -12.48
N GLY A 462 -15.73 -29.47 -12.02
CA GLY A 462 -17.01 -28.86 -11.68
C GLY A 462 -17.61 -29.31 -10.34
N MET A 463 -16.86 -30.03 -9.51
CA MET A 463 -17.31 -30.51 -8.21
C MET A 463 -16.30 -30.13 -7.11
N GLY A 464 -16.79 -29.42 -6.10
CA GLY A 464 -16.13 -29.26 -4.82
C GLY A 464 -16.32 -30.48 -3.93
N ASP A 465 -15.34 -30.75 -3.09
CA ASP A 465 -15.34 -31.72 -2.01
C ASP A 465 -14.83 -30.99 -0.76
N LEU A 466 -15.75 -30.71 0.16
CA LEU A 466 -15.43 -30.16 1.47
C LEU A 466 -15.48 -31.29 2.49
N ASN A 467 -14.34 -31.71 3.01
CA ASN A 467 -14.20 -32.73 4.04
C ASN A 467 -14.91 -34.09 3.73
N GLY A 468 -15.08 -34.43 2.45
CA GLY A 468 -15.76 -35.62 1.95
C GLY A 468 -17.20 -35.38 1.46
N LYS A 469 -17.74 -34.17 1.66
CA LYS A 469 -19.07 -33.77 1.16
C LYS A 469 -18.91 -33.10 -0.20
N LYS A 470 -19.55 -33.68 -1.22
CA LYS A 470 -19.55 -33.11 -2.56
C LYS A 470 -20.49 -31.91 -2.67
N ILE A 471 -20.03 -30.86 -3.32
CA ILE A 471 -20.73 -29.58 -3.55
C ILE A 471 -20.58 -29.24 -5.04
N PRO A 472 -21.67 -29.16 -5.81
CA PRO A 472 -21.62 -28.70 -7.21
C PRO A 472 -21.03 -27.29 -7.36
N ALA A 473 -20.36 -27.01 -8.49
CA ALA A 473 -19.72 -25.71 -8.73
C ALA A 473 -20.71 -24.54 -8.70
N ASP A 474 -21.92 -24.73 -9.24
CA ASP A 474 -23.00 -23.75 -9.24
C ASP A 474 -23.40 -23.38 -7.81
N GLU A 475 -23.58 -24.36 -6.93
CA GLU A 475 -23.86 -24.12 -5.51
C GLU A 475 -22.69 -23.39 -4.83
N LEU A 476 -21.45 -23.85 -5.07
CA LEU A 476 -20.25 -23.32 -4.43
C LEU A 476 -19.97 -21.84 -4.78
N PHE A 477 -20.19 -21.46 -6.04
CA PHE A 477 -19.85 -20.12 -6.53
C PHE A 477 -21.06 -19.19 -6.64
N SER A 478 -22.28 -19.67 -6.45
CA SER A 478 -23.52 -18.85 -6.47
C SER A 478 -23.41 -17.56 -5.65
N GLY A 479 -22.93 -17.65 -4.40
CA GLY A 479 -22.77 -16.50 -3.51
C GLY A 479 -21.60 -15.56 -3.88
N LEU A 480 -20.53 -16.09 -4.48
CA LEU A 480 -19.41 -15.27 -4.97
C LEU A 480 -19.83 -14.45 -6.20
N LEU A 481 -20.72 -15.00 -7.02
CA LEU A 481 -21.22 -14.38 -8.23
C LEU A 481 -22.22 -13.25 -7.92
N GLY A 482 -23.15 -13.47 -6.98
CA GLY A 482 -24.09 -12.43 -6.52
C GLY A 482 -23.41 -11.26 -5.78
N ALA A 483 -22.35 -11.52 -5.00
CA ALA A 483 -21.63 -10.49 -4.24
C ALA A 483 -20.78 -9.53 -5.10
N THR A 484 -20.54 -9.84 -6.37
CA THR A 484 -19.76 -8.98 -7.29
C THR A 484 -20.63 -8.05 -8.14
N GLY A 485 -21.96 -8.07 -7.97
CA GLY A 485 -22.89 -7.23 -8.73
C GLY A 485 -22.88 -7.49 -10.24
N MET A 486 -22.41 -8.67 -10.66
CA MET A 486 -22.21 -9.06 -12.06
C MET A 486 -23.36 -9.90 -12.63
N ASP A 487 -24.54 -9.92 -12.00
CA ASP A 487 -25.72 -10.55 -12.58
C ASP A 487 -26.26 -9.68 -13.71
N GLY A 488 -25.79 -9.99 -14.92
CA GLY A 488 -26.40 -9.55 -16.16
C GLY A 488 -27.53 -10.48 -16.53
N ASP A 489 -28.69 -10.36 -15.88
CA ASP A 489 -29.97 -10.58 -16.54
C ASP A 489 -31.17 -10.02 -15.73
N THR A 490 -32.00 -9.29 -16.48
CA THR A 490 -33.43 -8.98 -16.30
C THR A 490 -33.91 -7.97 -15.24
N MET A 491 -34.32 -6.81 -15.77
CA MET A 491 -35.55 -6.11 -15.36
C MET A 491 -36.75 -7.06 -15.37
N ASP A 492 -37.71 -6.79 -14.47
CA ASP A 492 -39.06 -7.34 -14.36
C ASP A 492 -39.16 -8.83 -13.98
N ASP A 493 -39.36 -9.11 -12.69
CA ASP A 493 -40.65 -9.62 -12.19
C ASP A 493 -40.64 -9.68 -10.65
N GLU A 494 -41.71 -9.11 -10.08
CA GLU A 494 -42.12 -9.28 -8.69
C GLU A 494 -42.43 -10.76 -8.46
N ASP A 495 -41.64 -11.45 -7.64
CA ASP A 495 -42.13 -12.64 -6.93
C ASP A 495 -41.52 -12.68 -5.53
N GLU A 496 -42.38 -12.37 -4.56
CA GLU A 496 -42.16 -12.57 -3.14
C GLU A 496 -41.89 -14.05 -2.86
N ALA A 497 -40.65 -14.37 -2.47
CA ALA A 497 -40.38 -15.62 -1.78
C ALA A 497 -40.69 -15.45 -0.28
N GLU A 498 -41.89 -15.86 0.13
CA GLU A 498 -42.26 -15.98 1.55
C GLU A 498 -41.24 -16.84 2.33
N PRO A 499 -40.90 -16.48 3.59
CA PRO A 499 -39.99 -17.26 4.40
C PRO A 499 -40.67 -18.53 4.91
N ALA A 500 -40.04 -19.68 4.67
CA ALA A 500 -40.42 -20.93 5.29
C ALA A 500 -40.34 -20.82 6.82
N VAL A 501 -41.50 -20.96 7.46
CA VAL A 501 -41.69 -20.92 8.91
C VAL A 501 -41.07 -22.17 9.54
N GLY A 502 -40.08 -21.99 10.40
CA GLY A 502 -39.73 -22.98 11.43
C GLY A 502 -38.24 -23.23 11.68
N ALA A 503 -37.56 -22.30 12.36
CA ALA A 503 -36.44 -22.63 13.25
C ALA A 503 -36.28 -21.51 14.29
N THR A 504 -36.64 -21.82 15.53
CA THR A 504 -36.47 -20.95 16.70
C THR A 504 -34.99 -20.78 17.05
N ALA A 505 -34.67 -19.57 17.51
CA ALA A 505 -33.37 -19.08 17.96
C ALA A 505 -32.52 -20.06 18.78
N MET A 506 -31.21 -20.08 18.50
CA MET A 506 -30.13 -20.10 19.49
C MET A 506 -28.82 -19.64 18.85
N ASP A 507 -28.04 -18.89 19.64
CA ASP A 507 -26.82 -18.14 19.37
C ASP A 507 -25.80 -18.81 18.42
N ASP A 508 -25.25 -18.00 17.50
CA ASP A 508 -23.96 -18.29 16.86
C ASP A 508 -23.15 -16.98 16.75
N ASP A 509 -22.25 -16.84 17.71
CA ASP A 509 -21.18 -15.87 17.73
C ASP A 509 -19.95 -16.49 17.05
N MET A 510 -19.34 -15.73 16.13
CA MET A 510 -18.02 -15.92 15.52
C MET A 510 -17.84 -16.93 14.35
N ALA A 511 -18.31 -16.54 13.15
CA ALA A 511 -17.51 -16.65 11.90
C ALA A 511 -18.09 -15.83 10.73
N ALA A 512 -18.20 -14.52 10.89
CA ALA A 512 -18.08 -13.53 9.81
C ALA A 512 -17.91 -12.17 10.51
N THR A 513 -17.15 -11.25 9.93
CA THR A 513 -17.09 -9.84 10.35
C THR A 513 -18.45 -9.40 10.87
N SER A 514 -18.52 -8.99 12.13
CA SER A 514 -19.78 -8.75 12.84
C SER A 514 -20.80 -8.06 11.95
N ASN A 515 -21.90 -8.74 11.61
CA ASN A 515 -23.09 -8.09 11.06
C ASN A 515 -23.63 -7.01 12.03
N ALA A 516 -23.12 -6.94 13.27
CA ALA A 516 -23.36 -5.86 14.21
C ALA A 516 -22.74 -4.50 13.82
N ASP A 517 -21.78 -4.48 12.87
CA ASP A 517 -21.18 -3.25 12.35
C ASP A 517 -21.80 -2.81 11.02
N VAL A 518 -22.80 -3.54 10.48
CA VAL A 518 -23.55 -3.14 9.28
C VAL A 518 -24.94 -2.70 9.72
N VAL A 519 -25.24 -1.43 9.48
CA VAL A 519 -26.55 -0.82 9.68
C VAL A 519 -27.38 -1.11 8.44
N ASN A 520 -28.39 -1.96 8.58
CA ASN A 520 -29.32 -2.30 7.49
C ASN A 520 -30.62 -1.49 7.56
N GLU A 521 -30.85 -0.81 8.69
CA GLU A 521 -31.94 0.14 8.92
C GLU A 521 -31.50 1.12 10.01
N PHE A 522 -31.95 2.36 9.93
CA PHE A 522 -31.67 3.39 10.91
C PHE A 522 -32.60 3.24 12.12
N ASP A 523 -32.10 2.62 13.17
CA ASP A 523 -32.74 2.61 14.48
C ASP A 523 -32.55 3.96 15.19
N VAL A 524 -33.63 4.47 15.80
CA VAL A 524 -33.64 5.78 16.44
C VAL A 524 -32.70 5.83 17.64
N ASP A 525 -32.70 4.80 18.49
CA ASP A 525 -31.88 4.79 19.71
C ASP A 525 -30.39 4.66 19.36
N MET A 526 -30.07 3.91 18.30
CA MET A 526 -28.72 3.80 17.75
C MET A 526 -28.19 5.14 17.26
N VAL A 527 -28.98 5.89 16.47
CA VAL A 527 -28.58 7.22 15.97
C VAL A 527 -28.50 8.23 17.12
N VAL A 528 -29.42 8.19 18.09
CA VAL A 528 -29.35 9.02 19.30
C VAL A 528 -28.05 8.76 20.06
N GLY A 529 -27.67 7.51 20.27
CA GLY A 529 -26.40 7.17 20.91
C GLY A 529 -25.18 7.72 20.16
N MET A 530 -25.18 7.68 18.82
CA MET A 530 -24.12 8.30 18.02
C MET A 530 -24.07 9.82 18.17
N LEU A 531 -25.23 10.47 18.21
CA LEU A 531 -25.32 11.92 18.37
C LEU A 531 -24.90 12.36 19.79
N ASP A 532 -25.23 11.58 20.81
CA ASP A 532 -24.79 11.79 22.19
C ASP A 532 -23.26 11.67 22.32
N ASP A 533 -22.66 10.65 21.68
CA ASP A 533 -21.19 10.49 21.60
C ASP A 533 -20.52 11.67 20.90
N MET A 534 -21.22 12.33 19.97
CA MET A 534 -20.78 13.54 19.26
C MET A 534 -21.08 14.84 20.04
N GLY A 535 -21.73 14.75 21.20
CA GLY A 535 -22.06 15.89 22.06
C GLY A 535 -23.34 16.64 21.68
N TYR A 536 -24.19 16.07 20.81
CA TYR A 536 -25.48 16.66 20.45
C TYR A 536 -26.59 16.16 21.36
N THR A 537 -27.36 17.08 21.94
CA THR A 537 -28.61 16.73 22.63
C THR A 537 -29.74 16.66 21.62
N THR A 538 -30.50 15.58 21.65
CA THR A 538 -31.62 15.34 20.73
C THR A 538 -32.97 15.42 21.43
N ARG A 539 -33.99 15.87 20.71
CA ARG A 539 -35.40 15.78 21.10
C ARG A 539 -36.19 15.13 19.98
N LYS A 540 -36.74 13.94 20.24
CA LYS A 540 -37.59 13.22 19.31
C LYS A 540 -38.96 13.89 19.17
N THR A 541 -39.45 13.97 17.94
CA THR A 541 -40.80 14.37 17.55
C THR A 541 -41.33 13.45 16.46
N ASP A 542 -42.65 13.37 16.31
CA ASP A 542 -43.28 12.62 15.21
C ASP A 542 -43.23 13.47 13.93
N GLY A 543 -42.82 12.87 12.82
CA GLY A 543 -42.85 13.45 11.47
C GLY A 543 -43.80 12.69 10.55
N ASP A 544 -44.01 13.21 9.35
CA ASP A 544 -44.98 12.67 8.40
C ASP A 544 -44.54 11.32 7.78
N GLU A 545 -43.24 11.14 7.54
CA GLU A 545 -42.64 9.94 6.93
C GLU A 545 -41.86 9.07 7.94
N GLY A 546 -41.87 9.45 9.22
CA GLY A 546 -41.18 8.75 10.29
C GLY A 546 -40.72 9.70 11.42
N PRO A 547 -39.99 9.17 12.42
CA PRO A 547 -39.50 9.98 13.53
C PRO A 547 -38.54 11.09 13.08
N VAL A 548 -38.57 12.22 13.80
CA VAL A 548 -37.64 13.34 13.58
C VAL A 548 -36.89 13.63 14.88
N LEU A 549 -35.56 13.67 14.81
CA LEU A 549 -34.71 14.14 15.88
C LEU A 549 -34.40 15.61 15.65
N VAL A 550 -34.84 16.48 16.56
CA VAL A 550 -34.49 17.90 16.57
C VAL A 550 -33.29 18.10 17.49
N LEU A 551 -32.22 18.68 16.96
CA LEU A 551 -30.94 18.85 17.66
C LEU A 551 -30.80 20.30 18.14
N ASP A 552 -30.05 20.51 19.23
CA ASP A 552 -29.57 21.84 19.56
C ASP A 552 -28.54 22.27 18.50
N ALA A 553 -28.85 23.35 17.79
CA ALA A 553 -27.98 23.89 16.74
C ALA A 553 -26.66 24.46 17.29
N GLY A 554 -26.52 24.69 18.60
CA GLY A 554 -25.25 25.04 19.25
C GLY A 554 -24.50 26.18 18.54
N SER A 555 -23.23 25.93 18.16
CA SER A 555 -22.39 26.88 17.42
C SER A 555 -22.46 26.76 15.90
N THR A 556 -23.28 25.86 15.34
CA THR A 556 -23.35 25.59 13.88
C THR A 556 -23.87 26.77 13.05
N GLY A 557 -24.49 27.76 13.69
CA GLY A 557 -25.10 28.90 13.03
C GLY A 557 -26.45 28.61 12.35
N ALA A 558 -26.92 27.36 12.38
CA ALA A 558 -28.25 27.00 11.92
C ALA A 558 -29.33 27.51 12.89
N THR A 559 -30.46 27.94 12.34
CA THR A 559 -31.67 28.26 13.13
C THR A 559 -32.50 27.02 13.44
N ASP A 560 -32.29 25.95 12.67
CA ASP A 560 -32.95 24.67 12.83
C ASP A 560 -32.02 23.56 12.32
N LEU A 561 -31.88 22.49 13.09
CA LEU A 561 -31.01 21.35 12.81
C LEU A 561 -31.76 20.07 13.19
N ARG A 562 -31.96 19.17 12.22
CA ARG A 562 -32.77 17.97 12.42
C ARG A 562 -32.26 16.77 11.61
N LEU A 563 -32.60 15.59 12.10
CA LEU A 563 -32.45 14.33 11.38
C LEU A 563 -33.82 13.69 11.23
N GLU A 564 -34.23 13.43 9.99
CA GLU A 564 -35.52 12.87 9.63
C GLU A 564 -35.32 11.43 9.17
N PHE A 565 -36.04 10.50 9.80
CA PHE A 565 -36.03 9.09 9.43
C PHE A 565 -37.16 8.88 8.44
N LEU A 566 -36.84 8.40 7.23
CA LEU A 566 -37.85 8.07 6.24
C LEU A 566 -38.08 6.57 6.32
N CYS A 567 -39.23 6.21 6.89
CA CYS A 567 -39.61 4.85 7.17
C CYS A 567 -40.61 4.35 6.13
N ASN A 568 -40.41 3.11 5.68
CA ASN A 568 -41.30 2.51 4.71
C ASN A 568 -42.64 2.18 5.37
N ASP A 569 -43.74 2.64 4.75
CA ASP A 569 -45.11 2.46 5.24
C ASP A 569 -45.53 0.99 5.43
N PHE A 570 -44.87 0.04 4.75
CA PHE A 570 -45.21 -1.39 4.77
C PHE A 570 -44.35 -2.20 5.74
N SER A 571 -43.05 -1.88 5.85
CA SER A 571 -42.12 -2.65 6.70
C SER A 571 -41.82 -1.99 8.04
N GLU A 572 -42.25 -0.74 8.24
CA GLU A 572 -41.89 0.12 9.39
C GLU A 572 -40.37 0.35 9.54
N LYS A 573 -39.57 -0.06 8.54
CA LYS A 573 -38.11 0.08 8.55
C LYS A 573 -37.70 1.41 7.95
N CYS A 574 -36.80 2.09 8.63
CA CYS A 574 -36.25 3.37 8.19
C CYS A 574 -34.95 3.15 7.44
N TYR A 575 -35.00 3.18 6.11
CA TYR A 575 -33.82 2.96 5.26
C TYR A 575 -33.07 4.23 4.93
N ASP A 576 -33.71 5.39 5.05
CA ASP A 576 -33.12 6.68 4.78
C ASP A 576 -33.09 7.57 6.02
N LEU A 577 -31.99 8.29 6.17
CA LEU A 577 -31.75 9.26 7.21
C LEU A 577 -31.32 10.58 6.56
N VAL A 578 -32.15 11.60 6.72
CA VAL A 578 -31.94 12.90 6.09
C VAL A 578 -31.52 13.91 7.17
N ALA A 579 -30.29 14.39 7.08
CA ALA A 579 -29.80 15.45 7.95
C ALA A 579 -30.06 16.81 7.28
N THR A 580 -30.76 17.71 7.96
CA THR A 580 -31.19 19.01 7.43
C THR A 580 -30.81 20.14 8.38
N ALA A 581 -30.18 21.19 7.86
CA ALA A 581 -29.80 22.40 8.57
C ALA A 581 -30.34 23.63 7.83
N THR A 582 -31.15 24.43 8.52
CA THR A 582 -31.79 25.62 7.96
C THR A 582 -31.26 26.88 8.60
N TYR A 583 -30.95 27.90 7.80
CA TYR A 583 -30.31 29.13 8.22
C TYR A 583 -31.22 30.34 7.98
N GLY A 584 -31.82 30.83 9.07
CA GLY A 584 -32.62 32.06 9.10
C GLY A 584 -31.77 33.30 9.33
N GLY A 585 -31.16 33.84 8.27
CA GLY A 585 -30.40 35.09 8.31
C GLY A 585 -31.25 36.36 8.05
N LYS A 586 -30.81 37.52 8.55
CA LYS A 586 -31.46 38.84 8.24
C LYS A 586 -31.38 39.23 6.76
N LYS A 587 -30.48 38.60 5.99
CA LYS A 587 -30.36 38.74 4.53
C LYS A 587 -30.41 37.33 3.92
N PRO A 588 -31.25 37.08 2.92
CA PRO A 588 -31.31 35.78 2.26
C PRO A 588 -29.99 35.50 1.53
N ALA A 589 -29.58 34.23 1.54
CA ALA A 589 -28.42 33.79 0.77
C ALA A 589 -28.68 33.97 -0.73
N THR A 590 -27.62 34.22 -1.50
CA THR A 590 -27.76 34.36 -2.96
C THR A 590 -27.70 33.00 -3.64
N LEU A 591 -28.46 32.80 -4.72
CA LEU A 591 -28.36 31.59 -5.56
C LEU A 591 -26.92 31.37 -6.08
N LYS A 592 -26.13 32.43 -6.24
CA LYS A 592 -24.73 32.33 -6.60
C LYS A 592 -23.89 31.67 -5.50
N ALA A 593 -24.14 31.99 -4.23
CA ALA A 593 -23.46 31.36 -3.10
C ALA A 593 -23.86 29.89 -2.96
N ILE A 594 -25.16 29.59 -3.13
CA ILE A 594 -25.68 28.23 -3.16
C ILE A 594 -25.04 27.40 -4.29
N ASN A 595 -24.98 27.95 -5.51
CA ASN A 595 -24.35 27.26 -6.64
C ASN A 595 -22.84 27.08 -6.44
N ALA A 596 -22.15 28.07 -5.87
CA ALA A 596 -20.73 27.95 -5.57
C ALA A 596 -20.47 26.85 -4.52
N TRP A 597 -21.33 26.74 -3.51
CA TRP A 597 -21.28 25.65 -2.54
C TRP A 597 -21.47 24.28 -3.20
N ASN A 598 -22.54 24.10 -3.97
CA ASN A 598 -22.83 22.83 -4.64
C ASN A 598 -21.76 22.44 -5.68
N GLN A 599 -21.00 23.39 -6.22
CA GLN A 599 -19.84 23.10 -7.09
C GLN A 599 -18.63 22.58 -6.33
N GLN A 600 -18.50 22.93 -5.05
CA GLN A 600 -17.34 22.60 -4.22
C GLN A 600 -17.57 21.39 -3.32
N TYR A 601 -18.81 21.16 -2.84
CA TYR A 601 -19.15 20.11 -1.88
C TYR A 601 -20.04 19.05 -2.53
N ARG A 602 -19.52 17.82 -2.65
CA ARG A 602 -20.15 16.71 -3.40
C ARG A 602 -21.27 15.98 -2.64
N TRP A 603 -21.21 15.95 -1.31
CA TRP A 603 -22.04 15.07 -0.48
C TRP A 603 -23.27 15.76 0.11
N THR A 604 -23.47 17.04 -0.16
CA THR A 604 -24.63 17.80 0.32
C THR A 604 -25.33 18.51 -0.81
N ARG A 605 -26.64 18.69 -0.67
CA ARG A 605 -27.42 19.63 -1.47
C ARG A 605 -27.69 20.90 -0.67
N ALA A 606 -27.30 22.04 -1.22
CA ALA A 606 -27.71 23.35 -0.72
C ALA A 606 -28.79 23.95 -1.63
N TYR A 607 -29.82 24.54 -1.03
CA TYR A 607 -30.91 25.22 -1.75
C TYR A 607 -31.53 26.34 -0.91
N LEU A 608 -32.43 27.11 -1.53
CA LEU A 608 -33.31 28.04 -0.82
C LEU A 608 -34.69 27.41 -0.71
N ASP A 609 -35.27 27.39 0.49
CA ASP A 609 -36.63 26.91 0.71
C ASP A 609 -37.69 27.94 0.25
N ASP A 610 -38.97 27.61 0.44
CA ASP A 610 -40.11 28.47 0.11
C ASP A 610 -40.14 29.80 0.89
N LYS A 611 -39.41 29.88 2.00
CA LYS A 611 -39.23 31.07 2.84
C LYS A 611 -37.93 31.83 2.53
N ASN A 612 -37.20 31.43 1.48
CA ASN A 612 -35.88 31.95 1.11
C ASN A 612 -34.81 31.78 2.20
N GLN A 613 -34.96 30.77 3.06
CA GLN A 613 -33.91 30.37 4.01
C GLN A 613 -32.94 29.45 3.28
N ALA A 614 -31.64 29.58 3.60
CA ALA A 614 -30.66 28.64 3.07
C ALA A 614 -30.81 27.32 3.80
N VAL A 615 -30.87 26.22 3.05
CA VAL A 615 -30.95 24.87 3.57
C VAL A 615 -29.75 24.10 3.07
N LEU A 616 -29.08 23.39 3.98
CA LEU A 616 -28.08 22.38 3.68
C LEU A 616 -28.66 21.02 4.08
N GLN A 617 -28.56 20.04 3.18
CA GLN A 617 -29.15 18.73 3.41
C GLN A 617 -28.22 17.62 2.92
N MET A 618 -28.20 16.51 3.65
CA MET A 618 -27.47 15.30 3.29
C MET A 618 -28.36 14.09 3.52
N ASP A 619 -28.47 13.26 2.49
CA ASP A 619 -29.25 12.04 2.50
C ASP A 619 -28.31 10.84 2.73
N MET A 620 -28.66 9.96 3.65
CA MET A 620 -27.92 8.72 3.95
C MET A 620 -28.86 7.54 3.79
N ASN A 621 -28.38 6.46 3.19
CA ASN A 621 -29.18 5.27 2.90
C ASN A 621 -28.48 4.03 3.49
N ALA A 622 -29.27 3.16 4.11
CA ALA A 622 -28.84 1.90 4.73
C ALA A 622 -29.27 0.66 3.93
N GLU A 623 -29.91 0.84 2.77
CA GLU A 623 -30.33 -0.26 1.90
C GLU A 623 -29.11 -0.98 1.32
N GLY A 624 -29.06 -2.30 1.45
CA GLY A 624 -27.87 -3.09 1.14
C GLY A 624 -26.75 -3.01 2.19
N GLY A 625 -26.96 -2.26 3.28
CA GLY A 625 -26.09 -2.21 4.45
C GLY A 625 -25.03 -1.10 4.41
N ILE A 626 -25.07 -0.19 5.37
CA ILE A 626 -24.01 0.81 5.60
C ILE A 626 -23.19 0.46 6.84
N GLY A 627 -21.87 0.44 6.74
CA GLY A 627 -21.01 0.24 7.91
C GLY A 627 -21.25 1.30 8.99
N LYS A 628 -21.38 0.92 10.26
CA LYS A 628 -21.61 1.80 11.42
C LYS A 628 -20.58 2.93 11.52
N LYS A 629 -19.32 2.63 11.23
CA LYS A 629 -18.24 3.63 11.15
C LYS A 629 -18.41 4.59 9.97
N ASN A 630 -18.90 4.12 8.83
CA ASN A 630 -19.18 4.97 7.67
C ASN A 630 -20.35 5.91 7.97
N LEU A 631 -21.40 5.41 8.62
CA LEU A 631 -22.50 6.26 9.11
C LEU A 631 -21.99 7.34 10.07
N GLN A 632 -21.14 6.99 11.03
CA GLN A 632 -20.51 7.95 11.94
C GLN A 632 -19.65 8.99 11.21
N ILE A 633 -18.90 8.58 10.18
CA ILE A 633 -18.11 9.50 9.33
C ILE A 633 -19.02 10.45 8.56
N LEU A 634 -20.13 9.96 8.00
CA LEU A 634 -21.09 10.80 7.28
C LEU A 634 -21.70 11.84 8.23
N LEU A 635 -22.20 11.42 9.39
CA LEU A 635 -22.72 12.31 10.42
C LEU A 635 -21.67 13.37 10.83
N ASN A 636 -20.44 12.95 11.16
CA ASN A 636 -19.35 13.87 11.49
C ASN A 636 -19.06 14.86 10.36
N THR A 637 -19.02 14.39 9.11
CA THR A 637 -18.78 15.22 7.94
C THR A 637 -19.87 16.28 7.81
N TYR A 638 -21.14 15.87 7.91
CA TYR A 638 -22.27 16.78 7.83
C TYR A 638 -22.22 17.88 8.90
N PHE A 639 -22.03 17.51 10.16
CA PHE A 639 -21.95 18.51 11.22
C PHE A 639 -20.73 19.42 11.08
N SER A 640 -19.58 18.90 10.62
CA SER A 640 -18.39 19.73 10.35
C SER A 640 -18.66 20.81 9.29
N ILE A 641 -19.38 20.47 8.21
CA ILE A 641 -19.64 21.41 7.11
C ILE A 641 -20.82 22.35 7.37
N THR A 642 -21.67 22.07 8.36
CA THR A 642 -22.77 22.98 8.73
C THR A 642 -22.28 24.36 9.19
N GLU A 643 -21.15 24.43 9.91
CA GLU A 643 -20.58 25.71 10.36
C GLU A 643 -19.91 26.47 9.19
N GLU A 644 -19.24 25.75 8.30
CA GLU A 644 -18.65 26.32 7.08
C GLU A 644 -19.73 26.90 6.16
N PHE A 645 -20.86 26.19 6.03
CA PHE A 645 -21.99 26.66 5.23
C PHE A 645 -22.59 27.94 5.79
N ALA A 646 -22.73 28.05 7.12
CA ALA A 646 -23.20 29.29 7.77
C ALA A 646 -22.31 30.49 7.40
N THR A 647 -20.99 30.27 7.38
CA THR A 647 -20.01 31.29 7.00
C THR A 647 -20.12 31.64 5.51
N ALA A 648 -20.25 30.64 4.64
CA ALA A 648 -20.39 30.84 3.20
C ALA A 648 -21.68 31.61 2.85
N MET A 649 -22.78 31.35 3.56
CA MET A 649 -24.06 32.02 3.31
C MET A 649 -24.13 33.45 3.86
N SER A 650 -23.27 33.79 4.84
CA SER A 650 -23.19 35.13 5.42
C SER A 650 -22.11 36.03 4.79
N ALA A 651 -21.22 35.49 3.96
CA ALA A 651 -20.18 36.24 3.26
C ALA A 651 -20.76 37.26 2.25
N ALA A 652 -20.36 38.53 2.38
CA ALA A 652 -20.73 39.55 1.39
C ALA A 652 -20.09 39.21 0.03
N PRO A 653 -20.81 39.35 -1.10
CA PRO A 653 -20.24 39.07 -2.40
C PRO A 653 -19.02 39.96 -2.63
N ALA A 654 -17.87 39.36 -2.94
CA ALA A 654 -16.68 40.10 -3.33
C ALA A 654 -17.05 41.07 -4.47
N ARG A 655 -16.87 42.38 -4.22
CA ARG A 655 -16.95 43.38 -5.28
C ARG A 655 -15.86 43.03 -6.29
N LYS A 656 -16.26 42.65 -7.50
CA LYS A 656 -15.35 42.56 -8.65
C LYS A 656 -14.85 43.95 -9.02
#